data_AF-A0A9J7XUG5-F1
#
_entry.id   AF-A0A9J7XUG5-F1
#
_cell.length_a   1.000
_cell.length_b   1.000
_cell.length_c   1.000
_cell.angle_alpha   90.00
_cell.angle_beta   90.00
_cell.angle_gamma   90.00
#
_symmetry.space_group_name_H-M   'P 1'
#
loop_
_entity.id
_entity.type
_entity.pdbx_description
1 polymer ?
#
loop_
_entity_poly.entity_id
_entity_poly.type
_entity_poly.pdbx_seq_one_letter_code
_entity_poly.pdbx_strand_id
1 'polypeptide(L)'
;MSKVFCRNSFGTTWQYSFTVPLFLVSLLEDVKQTVAAVEKISLALKTLSDVYVMSSFRLPPKLGGVLLGLYNKQDNKKYLEVAIMSKINKILVRYVREDGKLHTVNLQSPNLADGRSQSVILRVGGLRREYLSLELYVNCRLADSAQRLPPLVSLPRDAELVEIRNGQKAYTRMQGSVEYLKVSLGGTVAQAGALTDCPFQGDASSYNIVNGEVNSILGDHTKALIGQLIIFNQILGELREDIREQVKEMSLIRNAILECQMCGFHEPRSRCQPNPCFKGVACMETFDFPGYRCGPCPEGMIGNGTHCQDIDECAEAQPCYTPGACVNTAKGFTCEPCPPGLWGPPLSGFGVEYAKSHRQECSDIDECLDLANACTPNSICINTIGSYRCGQCKVGYVGNQTTGCFPRKSCATLSFNPCDTNAHCIIQRNDDVTCACNVGWAGNGHTCGKDTDIDGYPDRSLPCMDNDKHCKQDNCIFTPNSGQEDADNDGIGDQCDEDADGDGIKNVEDNCRLVSNKDQQNSDTDSFGDACDNCPTVPNIDQKDTDNNGEGDACDEDIDGDGIQNVLDNCPKVPNPMQTDRDRDGVGDACDSCPEISNPIDGDGHQDTRDNCPIIPNSSQLDSDNDGIGDDCDDDDDNDGVPDNHAINGIGPDNCRLISNPNQKDSNSNGVGDVCENDFDNDAVMDLIDVCPESAEVTLTDFRAYQTVILDPEGDAQIDPNWVVLNQGMEIVQTMNSDPGLAVGYTAFNGVDFEGTFHVNTVTDDDYAGFIFGYQDSSSFYVVMWKQTEQTYWQSIPFRSMAEPGLQLKAVKSRTGPGEFLRNALWHTGDTDGEVKLLWKDPRNVGWQDKTSYRWQLIHRPQVGYIRVKLYEGTEMVADSNVVIDTSMRGGRLGVFCFSQENIIWSNLRYRCNDTVPEDFSTHRKQVLMHIKV
;
A
#
# COMPACT_ATOMS: atom_id res chain seq x y z
N MET A 1 38.88 -7.80 -37.74
CA MET A 1 39.95 -7.16 -36.93
C MET A 1 39.49 -5.75 -36.58
N SER A 2 39.65 -5.36 -35.31
CA SER A 2 39.28 -4.08 -34.66
C SER A 2 37.99 -4.08 -33.81
N LYS A 3 38.22 -4.44 -32.52
CA LYS A 3 37.65 -4.01 -31.24
C LYS A 3 36.13 -3.69 -31.11
N VAL A 4 35.44 -4.63 -30.46
CA VAL A 4 34.15 -4.49 -29.78
C VAL A 4 34.38 -3.94 -28.37
N PHE A 5 33.65 -2.89 -27.97
CA PHE A 5 33.62 -2.35 -26.61
C PHE A 5 32.38 -2.85 -25.88
N CYS A 6 32.56 -3.62 -24.80
CA CYS A 6 31.53 -3.85 -23.79
C CYS A 6 31.30 -2.57 -22.98
N ARG A 7 30.05 -2.18 -22.75
CA ARG A 7 29.67 -1.25 -21.69
C ARG A 7 28.71 -1.98 -20.74
N ASN A 8 29.26 -2.43 -19.61
CA ASN A 8 28.51 -2.73 -18.40
C ASN A 8 28.04 -1.42 -17.78
N SER A 9 26.82 -1.37 -17.26
CA SER A 9 26.42 -0.44 -16.21
C SER A 9 25.51 -1.18 -15.23
N PHE A 10 26.16 -1.83 -14.26
CA PHE A 10 25.57 -2.19 -12.97
C PHE A 10 25.41 -0.90 -12.16
N GLY A 11 24.23 -0.68 -11.61
CA GLY A 11 23.92 0.40 -10.68
C GLY A 11 22.89 -0.07 -9.67
N THR A 12 23.30 -0.94 -8.75
CA THR A 12 22.55 -1.34 -7.56
C THR A 12 22.39 -0.15 -6.61
N THR A 13 21.16 0.30 -6.37
CA THR A 13 20.80 1.13 -5.20
C THR A 13 20.28 0.23 -4.08
N TRP A 14 21.08 0.07 -3.04
CA TRP A 14 20.63 -0.41 -1.73
C TRP A 14 19.83 0.70 -1.05
N GLN A 15 18.55 0.47 -0.80
CA GLN A 15 17.66 1.41 -0.10
C GLN A 15 17.55 0.97 1.36
N TYR A 16 18.30 1.63 2.25
CA TYR A 16 17.96 1.68 3.67
C TYR A 16 17.00 2.85 3.86
N SER A 17 15.86 2.59 4.52
CA SER A 17 14.86 3.58 4.89
C SER A 17 15.46 4.73 5.70
N PHE A 18 15.51 5.92 5.11
CA PHE A 18 15.63 7.19 5.82
C PHE A 18 14.68 8.20 5.16
N THR A 19 13.66 8.62 5.92
CA THR A 19 12.59 9.58 5.58
C THR A 19 13.10 11.04 5.55
N VAL A 20 14.33 11.28 5.08
CA VAL A 20 14.94 12.61 5.06
C VAL A 20 15.42 12.96 3.64
N PRO A 21 14.93 14.04 3.01
CA PRO A 21 15.37 14.44 1.67
C PRO A 21 16.89 14.68 1.61
N LEU A 22 17.59 13.92 0.78
CA LEU A 22 19.05 13.94 0.63
C LEU A 22 19.46 14.34 -0.79
N PHE A 23 20.42 15.26 -0.89
CA PHE A 23 20.97 15.76 -2.16
C PHE A 23 22.43 15.39 -2.30
N LEU A 24 22.82 14.78 -3.42
CA LEU A 24 24.22 14.63 -3.84
C LEU A 24 24.64 15.82 -4.70
N VAL A 25 25.20 16.86 -4.07
CA VAL A 25 25.63 18.09 -4.74
C VAL A 25 26.80 17.85 -5.71
N SER A 26 27.58 16.80 -5.49
CA SER A 26 28.66 16.38 -6.39
C SER A 26 28.18 15.76 -7.72
N LEU A 27 26.89 15.44 -7.86
CA LEU A 27 26.30 14.81 -9.06
C LEU A 27 25.40 15.77 -9.87
N LEU A 28 25.30 17.03 -9.46
CA LEU A 28 24.52 18.05 -10.18
C LEU A 28 25.31 18.51 -11.42
N GLU A 29 25.00 17.93 -12.58
CA GLU A 29 25.67 18.24 -13.85
C GLU A 29 24.81 19.09 -14.81
N ASP A 30 23.47 19.04 -14.69
CA ASP A 30 22.51 19.74 -15.56
C ASP A 30 21.81 20.93 -14.87
N VAL A 31 21.48 21.97 -15.64
CA VAL A 31 20.81 23.20 -15.20
C VAL A 31 19.46 22.89 -14.55
N LYS A 32 18.66 21.98 -15.12
CA LYS A 32 17.36 21.58 -14.54
C LYS A 32 17.50 20.95 -13.14
N GLN A 33 18.53 20.13 -12.94
CA GLN A 33 18.83 19.52 -11.63
C GLN A 33 19.28 20.58 -10.61
N THR A 34 20.05 21.59 -11.04
CA THR A 34 20.46 22.68 -10.15
C THR A 34 19.29 23.56 -9.73
N VAL A 35 18.34 23.85 -10.62
CA VAL A 35 17.11 24.63 -10.30
C VAL A 35 16.24 23.87 -9.30
N ALA A 36 15.96 22.58 -9.55
CA ALA A 36 15.20 21.74 -8.61
C ALA A 36 15.88 21.60 -7.24
N ALA A 37 17.22 21.55 -7.20
CA ALA A 37 17.96 21.53 -5.94
C ALA A 37 17.84 22.87 -5.18
N VAL A 38 17.89 24.01 -5.89
CA VAL A 38 17.71 25.34 -5.29
C VAL A 38 16.29 25.50 -4.74
N GLU A 39 15.26 25.05 -5.45
CA GLU A 39 13.86 25.12 -4.99
C GLU A 39 13.66 24.34 -3.69
N LYS A 40 14.17 23.10 -3.64
CA LYS A 40 14.08 22.28 -2.43
C LYS A 40 14.87 22.85 -1.26
N ILE A 41 16.07 23.42 -1.50
CA ILE A 41 16.84 24.14 -0.46
C ILE A 41 16.10 25.40 0.00
N SER A 42 15.52 26.18 -0.91
CA SER A 42 14.75 27.39 -0.60
C SER A 42 13.52 27.09 0.25
N LEU A 43 12.80 26.02 -0.07
CA LEU A 43 11.67 25.52 0.71
C LEU A 43 12.13 25.02 2.09
N ALA A 44 13.19 24.24 2.17
CA ALA A 44 13.71 23.72 3.43
C ALA A 44 14.23 24.80 4.38
N LEU A 45 14.89 25.84 3.85
CA LEU A 45 15.33 26.97 4.67
C LEU A 45 14.16 27.76 5.31
N LYS A 46 12.93 27.62 4.78
CA LYS A 46 11.71 28.22 5.34
C LYS A 46 10.94 27.28 6.27
N THR A 47 10.92 25.98 5.94
CA THR A 47 10.01 24.99 6.57
C THR A 47 10.67 24.14 7.65
N LEU A 48 11.97 23.86 7.53
CA LEU A 48 12.69 22.96 8.43
C LEU A 48 13.44 23.71 9.52
N SER A 49 13.64 23.06 10.66
CA SER A 49 14.43 23.63 11.76
C SER A 49 15.94 23.54 11.50
N ASP A 50 16.39 22.44 10.88
CA ASP A 50 17.81 22.08 10.75
C ASP A 50 18.13 21.58 9.33
N VAL A 51 19.30 21.97 8.81
CA VAL A 51 19.88 21.50 7.54
C VAL A 51 21.32 21.03 7.78
N TYR A 52 21.72 19.93 7.15
CA TYR A 52 23.05 19.34 7.31
C TYR A 52 23.84 19.38 6.02
N VAL A 53 25.06 19.92 6.06
CA VAL A 53 26.04 19.85 4.96
C VAL A 53 27.11 18.84 5.32
N MET A 54 27.23 17.78 4.53
CA MET A 54 28.09 16.63 4.79
C MET A 54 29.09 16.45 3.66
N SER A 55 30.36 16.23 3.99
CA SER A 55 31.39 16.04 2.98
C SER A 55 32.54 15.19 3.48
N SER A 56 33.05 14.32 2.62
CA SER A 56 34.35 13.68 2.79
C SER A 56 35.34 14.26 1.79
N PHE A 57 36.48 14.76 2.26
CA PHE A 57 37.50 15.35 1.40
C PHE A 57 38.91 15.09 1.91
N ARG A 58 39.87 15.16 0.98
CA ARG A 58 41.30 15.05 1.22
C ARG A 58 41.99 16.31 0.71
N LEU A 59 42.69 17.02 1.58
CA LEU A 59 43.45 18.23 1.22
C LEU A 59 44.92 18.11 1.62
N PRO A 60 45.87 18.52 0.76
CA PRO A 60 47.28 18.62 1.14
C PRO A 60 47.51 19.72 2.19
N PRO A 61 48.61 19.64 2.96
CA PRO A 61 48.91 20.59 4.02
C PRO A 61 48.93 22.05 3.53
N LYS A 62 48.30 22.94 4.30
CA LYS A 62 48.29 24.41 4.10
C LYS A 62 47.50 24.91 2.86
N LEU A 63 46.72 24.06 2.18
CA LEU A 63 45.81 24.43 1.08
C LEU A 63 44.35 24.36 1.51
N GLY A 64 43.53 25.33 1.11
CA GLY A 64 42.12 25.42 1.50
C GLY A 64 41.28 26.09 0.40
N GLY A 65 39.97 25.86 0.43
CA GLY A 65 39.05 26.35 -0.59
C GLY A 65 37.58 26.19 -0.22
N VAL A 66 36.69 26.76 -1.02
CA VAL A 66 35.23 26.66 -0.86
C VAL A 66 34.80 25.21 -1.09
N LEU A 67 34.05 24.66 -0.14
CA LEU A 67 33.50 23.31 -0.19
C LEU A 67 32.10 23.32 -0.82
N LEU A 68 31.24 24.23 -0.37
CA LEU A 68 29.90 24.48 -0.89
C LEU A 68 29.63 25.99 -0.86
N GLY A 69 28.98 26.53 -1.87
CA GLY A 69 28.40 27.87 -1.77
C GLY A 69 27.20 28.09 -2.66
N LEU A 70 26.25 28.88 -2.15
CA LEU A 70 25.05 29.38 -2.82
C LEU A 70 25.27 30.85 -3.13
N TYR A 71 25.23 31.20 -4.42
CA TYR A 71 25.50 32.55 -4.90
C TYR A 71 24.35 33.06 -5.75
N ASN A 72 24.13 34.35 -5.74
CA ASN A 72 23.30 34.98 -6.77
C ASN A 72 24.09 35.00 -8.10
N LYS A 73 23.47 34.51 -9.16
CA LYS A 73 24.04 34.35 -10.51
C LYS A 73 24.38 35.70 -11.16
N GLN A 74 23.67 36.77 -10.80
CA GLN A 74 23.83 38.10 -11.42
C GLN A 74 24.93 38.94 -10.75
N ASP A 75 24.95 39.00 -9.41
CA ASP A 75 25.84 39.90 -8.66
C ASP A 75 26.92 39.17 -7.82
N ASN A 76 26.97 37.83 -7.87
CA ASN A 76 27.84 36.97 -7.06
C ASN A 76 27.70 37.17 -5.53
N LYS A 77 26.59 37.74 -5.06
CA LYS A 77 26.31 37.86 -3.63
C LYS A 77 26.17 36.46 -3.01
N LYS A 78 26.83 36.25 -1.86
CA LYS A 78 26.90 34.93 -1.21
C LYS A 78 25.73 34.75 -0.26
N TYR A 79 24.81 33.84 -0.56
CA TYR A 79 23.74 33.50 0.38
C TYR A 79 24.29 32.64 1.51
N LEU A 80 25.07 31.60 1.18
CA LEU A 80 25.76 30.74 2.12
C LEU A 80 27.04 30.21 1.48
N GLU A 81 28.18 30.25 2.17
CA GLU A 81 29.48 29.73 1.70
C GLU A 81 30.16 29.01 2.86
N VAL A 82 30.51 27.75 2.65
CA VAL A 82 31.30 26.94 3.58
C VAL A 82 32.67 26.73 2.97
N ALA A 83 33.72 27.24 3.61
CA ALA A 83 35.08 27.20 3.11
C ALA A 83 36.06 26.66 4.15
N ILE A 84 37.07 25.91 3.69
CA ILE A 84 38.07 25.29 4.55
C ILE A 84 39.34 26.12 4.51
N MET A 85 39.81 26.56 5.68
CA MET A 85 40.98 27.41 5.85
C MET A 85 42.10 26.65 6.55
N SER A 86 42.75 25.76 5.80
CA SER A 86 43.78 24.83 6.30
C SER A 86 45.05 25.48 6.85
N LYS A 87 45.36 26.74 6.49
CA LYS A 87 46.49 27.49 7.06
C LYS A 87 46.29 27.82 8.54
N ILE A 88 45.03 27.92 8.97
CA ILE A 88 44.64 28.33 10.31
C ILE A 88 43.78 27.27 11.01
N ASN A 89 43.61 26.09 10.40
CA ASN A 89 42.83 24.97 10.93
C ASN A 89 41.39 25.38 11.34
N LYS A 90 40.69 26.08 10.44
CA LYS A 90 39.31 26.55 10.66
C LYS A 90 38.41 26.25 9.48
N ILE A 91 37.14 26.03 9.75
CA ILE A 91 36.06 26.09 8.76
C ILE A 91 35.38 27.43 8.91
N LEU A 92 35.21 28.10 7.77
CA LEU A 92 34.68 29.44 7.69
C LEU A 92 33.32 29.35 7.01
N VAL A 93 32.28 29.73 7.75
CA VAL A 93 30.90 29.79 7.27
C VAL A 93 30.52 31.25 7.09
N ARG A 94 30.21 31.65 5.85
CA ARG A 94 29.80 33.00 5.46
C ARG A 94 28.37 32.96 4.98
N TYR A 95 27.54 33.86 5.48
CA TYR A 95 26.17 33.97 5.01
C TYR A 95 25.64 35.40 5.12
N VAL A 96 24.62 35.73 4.33
CA VAL A 96 23.96 37.04 4.39
C VAL A 96 22.83 36.96 5.40
N ARG A 97 22.81 37.92 6.33
CA ARG A 97 21.74 38.05 7.33
C ARG A 97 20.51 38.73 6.72
N GLU A 98 19.37 38.67 7.39
CA GLU A 98 18.16 39.43 6.99
C GLU A 98 18.43 40.94 6.77
N ASP A 99 19.34 41.55 7.53
CA ASP A 99 19.73 42.95 7.35
C ASP A 99 20.58 43.23 6.10
N GLY A 100 20.79 42.22 5.25
CA GLY A 100 21.51 42.28 3.99
C GLY A 100 23.03 42.30 4.12
N LYS A 101 23.59 42.28 5.34
CA LYS A 101 25.05 42.29 5.58
C LYS A 101 25.62 40.88 5.67
N LEU A 102 26.87 40.71 5.23
CA LEU A 102 27.60 39.44 5.32
C LEU A 102 28.08 39.20 6.76
N HIS A 103 27.70 38.05 7.31
CA HIS A 103 28.21 37.54 8.59
C HIS A 103 29.22 36.41 8.33
N THR A 104 30.25 36.31 9.17
CA THR A 104 31.30 35.28 9.05
C THR A 104 31.52 34.62 10.40
N VAL A 105 31.36 33.29 10.42
CA VAL A 105 31.59 32.45 11.60
C VAL A 105 32.82 31.59 11.36
N ASN A 106 33.71 31.55 12.35
CA ASN A 106 34.95 30.81 12.31
C ASN A 106 34.88 29.65 13.31
N LEU A 107 34.67 28.43 12.80
CA LEU A 107 34.62 27.21 13.61
C LEU A 107 36.00 26.55 13.62
N GLN A 108 36.51 26.28 14.81
CA GLN A 108 37.82 25.67 15.01
C GLN A 108 37.76 24.16 14.74
N SER A 109 38.82 23.61 14.13
CA SER A 109 38.95 22.16 14.00
C SER A 109 40.41 21.75 13.91
N PRO A 110 40.85 20.73 14.66
CA PRO A 110 42.21 20.21 14.52
C PRO A 110 42.39 19.48 13.16
N ASN A 111 43.51 19.72 12.49
CA ASN A 111 44.08 18.88 11.43
C ASN A 111 43.20 18.56 10.19
N LEU A 112 42.49 19.55 9.64
CA LEU A 112 41.64 19.36 8.44
C LEU A 112 42.40 19.11 7.11
N ALA A 113 43.72 19.30 7.09
CA ALA A 113 44.55 19.15 5.89
C ALA A 113 45.87 18.44 6.21
N ASP A 114 45.77 17.26 6.78
CA ASP A 114 46.90 16.36 7.08
C ASP A 114 47.23 15.42 5.90
N GLY A 115 46.54 15.58 4.76
CA GLY A 115 46.68 14.71 3.59
C GLY A 115 45.93 13.38 3.70
N ARG A 116 45.16 13.15 4.78
CA ARG A 116 44.22 12.03 4.92
C ARG A 116 42.80 12.47 4.53
N SER A 117 41.91 11.50 4.32
CA SER A 117 40.49 11.78 4.09
C SER A 117 39.83 12.14 5.43
N GLN A 118 39.11 13.26 5.46
CA GLN A 118 38.45 13.81 6.64
C GLN A 118 36.95 13.89 6.36
N SER A 119 36.12 13.42 7.29
CA SER A 119 34.66 13.55 7.23
C SER A 119 34.20 14.74 8.03
N VAL A 120 33.40 15.62 7.43
CA VAL A 120 32.88 16.84 8.06
C VAL A 120 31.36 16.88 7.91
N ILE A 121 30.68 17.16 9.02
CA ILE A 121 29.25 17.45 9.07
C ILE A 121 29.06 18.82 9.71
N LEU A 122 28.44 19.74 8.98
CA LEU A 122 28.02 21.05 9.48
C LEU A 122 26.50 21.05 9.64
N ARG A 123 26.02 21.17 10.87
CA ARG A 123 24.61 21.41 11.16
C ARG A 123 24.33 22.90 11.16
N VAL A 124 23.37 23.31 10.36
CA VAL A 124 22.79 24.65 10.33
C VAL A 124 21.41 24.56 10.97
N GLY A 125 21.34 24.82 12.27
CA GLY A 125 20.12 24.70 13.06
C GLY A 125 19.52 26.04 13.44
N GLY A 126 18.27 26.03 13.88
CA GLY A 126 17.56 27.23 14.32
C GLY A 126 17.05 28.11 13.18
N LEU A 127 16.77 27.54 12.00
CA LEU A 127 16.26 28.26 10.83
C LEU A 127 14.86 28.87 11.03
N ARG A 128 14.03 28.27 11.89
CA ARG A 128 12.70 28.78 12.31
C ARG A 128 12.71 29.57 13.63
N ARG A 129 13.87 29.72 14.28
CA ARG A 129 14.00 30.38 15.60
C ARG A 129 14.60 31.79 15.41
N GLU A 130 14.43 32.67 16.40
CA GLU A 130 14.99 34.04 16.35
C GLU A 130 16.52 34.08 16.15
N TYR A 131 17.22 32.99 16.46
CA TYR A 131 18.66 32.89 16.30
C TYR A 131 19.09 31.57 15.65
N LEU A 132 20.07 31.67 14.75
CA LEU A 132 20.74 30.57 14.08
C LEU A 132 21.80 29.94 14.99
N SER A 133 22.03 28.63 14.85
CA SER A 133 23.11 27.89 15.50
C SER A 133 23.88 27.04 14.48
N LEU A 134 25.21 27.03 14.59
CA LEU A 134 26.10 26.23 13.76
C LEU A 134 26.89 25.24 14.62
N GLU A 135 26.86 23.96 14.28
CA GLU A 135 27.65 22.92 14.94
C GLU A 135 28.50 22.18 13.91
N LEU A 136 29.80 22.09 14.18
CA LEU A 136 30.77 21.43 13.32
C LEU A 136 31.20 20.11 13.94
N TYR A 137 30.97 19.02 13.22
CA TYR A 137 31.46 17.70 13.56
C TYR A 137 32.55 17.29 12.57
N VAL A 138 33.66 16.78 13.08
CA VAL A 138 34.79 16.28 12.29
C VAL A 138 35.10 14.87 12.75
N ASN A 139 35.10 13.92 11.81
CA ASN A 139 35.23 12.48 12.08
C ASN A 139 34.31 12.03 13.23
N CYS A 140 33.04 12.40 13.12
CA CYS A 140 31.96 12.01 14.04
C CYS A 140 32.11 12.53 15.49
N ARG A 141 32.93 13.58 15.71
CA ARG A 141 33.05 14.27 17.00
C ARG A 141 32.77 15.75 16.85
N LEU A 142 32.05 16.33 17.81
CA LEU A 142 31.81 17.77 17.86
C LEU A 142 33.16 18.49 18.03
N ALA A 143 33.55 19.25 17.01
CA ALA A 143 34.81 19.99 16.97
C ALA A 143 34.64 21.41 17.53
N ASP A 144 33.57 22.11 17.13
CA ASP A 144 33.25 23.45 17.60
C ASP A 144 31.77 23.78 17.35
N SER A 145 31.23 24.78 18.05
CA SER A 145 29.86 25.25 17.87
C SER A 145 29.73 26.75 18.10
N ALA A 146 28.76 27.37 17.43
CA ALA A 146 28.41 28.77 17.57
C ALA A 146 26.89 28.92 17.69
N GLN A 147 26.43 29.47 18.80
CA GLN A 147 25.00 29.66 19.09
C GLN A 147 24.64 31.15 19.07
N ARG A 148 23.34 31.46 18.99
CA ARG A 148 22.78 32.82 18.99
C ARG A 148 23.30 33.71 17.85
N LEU A 149 23.43 33.14 16.66
CA LEU A 149 23.82 33.86 15.46
C LEU A 149 22.60 34.55 14.82
N PRO A 150 22.78 35.65 14.07
CA PRO A 150 21.67 36.29 13.36
C PRO A 150 21.01 35.35 12.33
N PRO A 151 19.71 35.52 12.02
CA PRO A 151 19.01 34.70 11.04
C PRO A 151 19.55 34.87 9.62
N LEU A 152 19.45 33.81 8.83
CA LEU A 152 19.86 33.72 7.43
C LEU A 152 18.81 34.40 6.53
N VAL A 153 19.23 35.15 5.52
CA VAL A 153 18.29 35.73 4.53
C VAL A 153 17.62 34.62 3.70
N SER A 154 16.33 34.77 3.41
CA SER A 154 15.63 33.87 2.49
C SER A 154 16.20 33.95 1.07
N LEU A 155 16.27 32.82 0.37
CA LEU A 155 16.62 32.78 -1.04
C LEU A 155 15.52 33.45 -1.91
N PRO A 156 15.87 34.01 -3.09
CA PRO A 156 14.89 34.55 -4.05
C PRO A 156 13.81 33.53 -4.45
N ARG A 157 12.63 34.01 -4.87
CA ARG A 157 11.54 33.16 -5.39
C ARG A 157 11.92 32.51 -6.73
N ASP A 158 12.64 33.23 -7.58
CA ASP A 158 13.19 32.68 -8.84
C ASP A 158 14.45 31.86 -8.57
N ALA A 159 14.30 30.53 -8.59
CA ALA A 159 15.39 29.59 -8.37
C ALA A 159 16.51 29.69 -9.42
N GLU A 160 16.21 30.16 -10.64
CA GLU A 160 17.20 30.37 -11.71
C GLU A 160 18.23 31.46 -11.40
N LEU A 161 17.94 32.35 -10.45
CA LEU A 161 18.84 33.42 -10.01
C LEU A 161 19.90 32.92 -9.01
N VAL A 162 19.81 31.69 -8.51
CA VAL A 162 20.74 31.13 -7.53
C VAL A 162 21.59 30.03 -8.16
N GLU A 163 22.91 30.14 -8.00
CA GLU A 163 23.90 29.18 -8.48
C GLU A 163 24.50 28.39 -7.30
N ILE A 164 24.52 27.06 -7.40
CA ILE A 164 25.22 26.18 -6.46
C ILE A 164 26.63 25.91 -6.97
N ARG A 165 27.65 26.31 -6.22
CA ARG A 165 29.07 26.01 -6.51
C ARG A 165 29.60 24.96 -5.54
N ASN A 166 30.20 23.91 -6.09
CA ASN A 166 30.88 22.87 -5.31
C ASN A 166 32.41 22.97 -5.42
N GLY A 167 33.10 22.48 -4.40
CA GLY A 167 34.57 22.54 -4.30
C GLY A 167 35.33 21.56 -5.19
N GLN A 168 34.65 20.67 -5.93
CA GLN A 168 35.28 19.48 -6.52
C GLN A 168 36.39 19.85 -7.51
N LYS A 169 36.12 20.73 -8.49
CA LYS A 169 37.12 21.22 -9.45
C LYS A 169 38.26 22.01 -8.78
N ALA A 170 37.97 22.76 -7.73
CA ALA A 170 38.96 23.56 -7.01
C ALA A 170 39.92 22.68 -6.19
N TYR A 171 39.40 21.64 -5.54
CA TYR A 171 40.17 20.72 -4.71
C TYR A 171 41.07 19.83 -5.57
N THR A 172 40.60 19.38 -6.74
CA THR A 172 41.43 18.64 -7.71
C THR A 172 42.63 19.47 -8.21
N ARG A 173 42.45 20.77 -8.47
CA ARG A 173 43.55 21.68 -8.85
C ARG A 173 44.61 21.84 -7.75
N MET A 174 44.22 21.64 -6.49
CA MET A 174 45.09 21.70 -5.32
C MET A 174 45.71 20.34 -4.94
N GLN A 175 45.66 19.33 -5.81
CA GLN A 175 46.06 17.95 -5.52
C GLN A 175 45.28 17.30 -4.35
N GLY A 176 44.08 17.81 -4.07
CA GLY A 176 43.11 17.21 -3.16
C GLY A 176 41.95 16.55 -3.90
N SER A 177 41.01 16.00 -3.15
CA SER A 177 39.77 15.42 -3.67
C SER A 177 38.60 15.69 -2.73
N VAL A 178 37.42 15.89 -3.30
CA VAL A 178 36.14 15.78 -2.56
C VAL A 178 35.54 14.45 -3.00
N GLU A 179 35.40 13.50 -2.08
CA GLU A 179 34.88 12.15 -2.34
C GLU A 179 33.37 12.17 -2.53
N TYR A 180 32.67 12.91 -1.67
CA TYR A 180 31.25 13.22 -1.83
C TYR A 180 30.93 14.55 -1.16
N LEU A 181 29.88 15.22 -1.66
CA LEU A 181 29.27 16.38 -1.02
C LEU A 181 27.76 16.17 -1.00
N LYS A 182 27.19 16.04 0.20
CA LYS A 182 25.77 15.78 0.43
C LYS A 182 25.14 16.89 1.24
N VAL A 183 23.87 17.19 0.98
CA VAL A 183 23.05 18.07 1.82
C VAL A 183 21.79 17.32 2.23
N SER A 184 21.54 17.23 3.53
CA SER A 184 20.32 16.63 4.09
C SER A 184 19.41 17.75 4.59
N LEU A 185 18.16 17.74 4.17
CA LEU A 185 17.15 18.71 4.58
C LEU A 185 16.33 18.07 5.72
N GLY A 186 16.58 18.48 6.97
CA GLY A 186 15.94 17.90 8.15
C GLY A 186 16.65 16.66 8.70
N GLY A 187 16.00 15.99 9.66
CA GLY A 187 16.52 14.83 10.38
C GLY A 187 17.34 15.17 11.64
N THR A 188 17.87 14.15 12.30
CA THR A 188 18.75 14.30 13.48
C THR A 188 20.23 14.20 13.08
N VAL A 189 21.13 14.70 13.94
CA VAL A 189 22.59 14.56 13.74
C VAL A 189 22.99 13.09 13.60
N ALA A 190 22.31 12.17 14.29
CA ALA A 190 22.54 10.74 14.21
C ALA A 190 22.16 10.16 12.82
N GLN A 191 21.05 10.62 12.23
CA GLN A 191 20.65 10.26 10.87
C GLN A 191 21.65 10.81 9.83
N ALA A 192 22.07 12.08 9.97
CA ALA A 192 23.12 12.65 9.13
C ALA A 192 24.47 11.92 9.27
N GLY A 193 24.79 11.43 10.48
CA GLY A 193 25.94 10.57 10.75
C GLY A 193 25.87 9.22 10.05
N ALA A 194 24.72 8.55 10.10
CA ALA A 194 24.49 7.27 9.40
C ALA A 194 24.72 7.40 7.89
N LEU A 195 24.38 8.55 7.28
CA LEU A 195 24.59 8.84 5.86
C LEU A 195 26.05 9.13 5.46
N THR A 196 26.95 9.25 6.45
CA THR A 196 28.41 9.47 6.29
C THR A 196 29.26 8.37 6.93
N ASP A 197 28.68 7.20 7.24
CA ASP A 197 29.32 6.08 7.95
C ASP A 197 29.98 6.49 9.29
N CYS A 198 29.34 7.42 10.00
CA CYS A 198 29.82 7.99 11.24
C CYS A 198 29.03 7.48 12.47
N PRO A 199 29.63 6.69 13.37
CA PRO A 199 28.95 6.19 14.57
C PRO A 199 28.96 7.27 15.67
N PHE A 200 27.93 8.11 15.74
CA PHE A 200 27.75 9.04 16.86
C PHE A 200 27.37 8.26 18.12
N GLN A 201 28.32 8.08 19.04
CA GLN A 201 28.04 7.57 20.39
C GLN A 201 27.64 8.74 21.30
N GLY A 202 26.35 8.78 21.64
CA GLY A 202 25.82 9.61 22.73
C GLY A 202 25.07 10.85 22.28
N ASP A 203 23.75 10.73 22.21
CA ASP A 203 22.88 11.61 22.99
C ASP A 203 21.56 10.87 23.29
N ALA A 204 21.48 10.42 24.53
CA ALA A 204 20.31 9.83 25.14
C ALA A 204 19.41 10.96 25.63
N SER A 205 18.42 11.36 24.84
CA SER A 205 17.25 12.13 25.31
C SER A 205 16.28 12.41 24.15
N SER A 206 15.67 11.37 23.59
CA SER A 206 14.37 11.40 22.86
C SER A 206 13.89 9.97 22.60
N TYR A 207 14.02 9.10 23.59
CA TYR A 207 13.22 7.86 23.72
C TYR A 207 12.41 8.05 25.00
N ASN A 208 11.32 8.81 24.91
CA ASN A 208 10.29 8.93 25.96
C ASN A 208 9.04 9.62 25.39
N ILE A 209 8.57 9.21 24.21
CA ILE A 209 7.15 9.19 23.81
C ILE A 209 7.01 8.03 22.82
N VAL A 210 7.16 6.80 23.33
CA VAL A 210 6.38 5.59 22.98
C VAL A 210 6.64 4.65 24.15
N ASN A 211 5.91 4.87 25.23
CA ASN A 211 5.72 3.93 26.34
C ASN A 211 4.35 4.17 26.99
N GLY A 212 3.37 4.53 26.18
CA GLY A 212 2.01 4.03 26.29
C GLY A 212 1.80 3.25 24.99
N GLU A 213 1.42 1.99 25.08
CA GLU A 213 1.06 1.13 23.93
C GLU A 213 2.22 0.59 23.08
N VAL A 214 3.06 -0.24 23.69
CA VAL A 214 3.17 -1.65 23.27
C VAL A 214 3.45 -2.47 24.53
N ASN A 215 2.40 -2.70 25.30
CA ASN A 215 2.30 -3.82 26.23
C ASN A 215 1.05 -4.60 25.87
N SER A 216 1.16 -5.44 24.84
CA SER A 216 0.56 -6.78 24.84
C SER A 216 0.95 -7.55 23.56
N ILE A 217 1.70 -8.65 23.76
CA ILE A 217 1.46 -9.98 23.14
C ILE A 217 1.75 -10.06 21.62
N LEU A 218 2.71 -10.83 21.07
CA LEU A 218 3.62 -11.86 21.56
C LEU A 218 4.70 -12.12 20.49
N GLY A 219 5.90 -12.54 20.92
CA GLY A 219 6.94 -13.05 20.04
C GLY A 219 8.23 -13.38 20.79
N ASP A 220 8.13 -14.13 21.89
CA ASP A 220 9.18 -14.38 22.89
C ASP A 220 10.33 -15.32 22.45
N HIS A 221 10.47 -15.66 21.17
CA HIS A 221 11.49 -16.62 20.72
C HIS A 221 12.82 -16.02 20.22
N THR A 222 12.95 -14.70 20.07
CA THR A 222 14.19 -14.09 19.53
C THR A 222 15.08 -13.40 20.59
N LYS A 223 14.60 -13.19 21.83
CA LYS A 223 15.41 -12.61 22.92
C LYS A 223 16.32 -13.60 23.63
N ALA A 224 15.96 -14.89 23.69
CA ALA A 224 16.79 -15.92 24.33
C ALA A 224 18.05 -16.28 23.50
N LEU A 225 17.97 -16.21 22.17
CA LEU A 225 19.08 -16.57 21.27
C LEU A 225 20.21 -15.52 21.27
N ILE A 226 19.87 -14.23 21.37
CA ILE A 226 20.85 -13.12 21.37
C ILE A 226 21.53 -12.99 22.75
N GLY A 227 20.83 -13.31 23.84
CA GLY A 227 21.41 -13.37 25.19
C GLY A 227 22.45 -14.49 25.36
N GLN A 228 22.24 -15.66 24.74
CA GLN A 228 23.18 -16.78 24.80
C GLN A 228 24.47 -16.54 23.98
N LEU A 229 24.39 -15.81 22.85
CA LEU A 229 25.56 -15.48 22.01
C LEU A 229 26.47 -14.39 22.60
N ILE A 230 25.95 -13.53 23.48
CA ILE A 230 26.72 -12.48 24.17
C ILE A 230 27.50 -13.07 25.36
N ILE A 231 26.94 -14.04 26.08
CA ILE A 231 27.62 -14.74 27.19
C ILE A 231 28.69 -15.72 26.68
N PHE A 232 28.47 -16.38 25.52
CA PHE A 232 29.44 -17.30 24.91
C PHE A 232 30.72 -16.59 24.40
N ASN A 233 30.61 -15.35 23.91
CA ASN A 233 31.78 -14.56 23.50
C ASN A 233 32.53 -13.92 24.68
N GLN A 234 31.89 -13.79 25.85
CA GLN A 234 32.51 -13.27 27.07
C GLN A 234 33.38 -14.36 27.76
N ILE A 235 32.96 -15.63 27.68
CA ILE A 235 33.71 -16.78 28.21
C ILE A 235 34.93 -17.15 27.33
N LEU A 236 34.86 -16.94 26.00
CA LEU A 236 36.00 -17.13 25.08
C LEU A 236 37.06 -16.02 25.18
N GLY A 237 36.71 -14.87 25.74
CA GLY A 237 37.64 -13.76 26.02
C GLY A 237 38.49 -13.98 27.28
N GLU A 238 37.91 -14.58 28.32
CA GLU A 238 38.62 -14.88 29.57
C GLU A 238 39.55 -16.11 29.46
N LEU A 239 39.33 -16.99 28.48
CA LEU A 239 40.23 -18.10 28.17
C LEU A 239 41.45 -17.72 27.29
N ARG A 240 41.57 -16.45 26.87
CA ARG A 240 42.63 -15.98 25.97
C ARG A 240 43.78 -15.22 26.66
N GLU A 241 43.73 -15.03 27.98
CA GLU A 241 44.79 -14.34 28.74
C GLU A 241 45.61 -15.23 29.70
N ASP A 242 45.23 -16.48 29.98
CA ASP A 242 46.04 -17.38 30.81
C ASP A 242 47.04 -18.27 30.01
N ILE A 243 47.00 -18.22 28.67
CA ILE A 243 47.92 -18.95 27.78
C ILE A 243 48.81 -17.96 27.00
N ARG A 244 49.43 -17.02 27.73
CA ARG A 244 50.52 -16.18 27.18
C ARG A 244 51.69 -15.91 28.12
N GLU A 245 51.73 -16.55 29.28
CA GLU A 245 52.88 -16.47 30.21
C GLU A 245 53.59 -17.81 30.45
N GLN A 246 53.52 -18.73 29.49
CA GLN A 246 54.54 -19.78 29.36
C GLN A 246 54.96 -19.93 27.91
N VAL A 247 55.99 -19.19 27.53
CA VAL A 247 57.27 -19.73 27.04
C VAL A 247 58.06 -18.55 26.47
N LYS A 248 58.94 -18.01 27.31
CA LYS A 248 60.26 -17.54 26.89
C LYS A 248 61.18 -17.56 28.09
N GLU A 249 61.57 -18.76 28.48
CA GLU A 249 62.80 -18.89 29.23
C GLU A 249 64.00 -18.62 28.32
N MET A 250 64.82 -17.69 28.81
CA MET A 250 66.28 -17.79 28.88
C MET A 250 67.12 -17.32 27.67
N SER A 251 67.70 -16.13 27.84
CA SER A 251 69.12 -15.87 27.55
C SER A 251 69.62 -14.65 28.35
N LEU A 252 70.11 -14.85 29.57
CA LEU A 252 71.54 -14.96 29.94
C LEU A 252 72.36 -13.67 29.75
N ILE A 253 72.84 -13.13 30.87
CA ILE A 253 74.27 -13.06 31.24
C ILE A 253 74.27 -12.62 32.73
N ARG A 254 74.65 -13.51 33.63
CA ARG A 254 76.02 -13.74 34.15
C ARG A 254 76.50 -12.60 35.06
N ASN A 255 76.93 -13.03 36.25
CA ASN A 255 77.82 -12.33 37.17
C ASN A 255 77.19 -11.31 38.13
N ALA A 256 76.70 -11.83 39.25
CA ALA A 256 77.02 -11.23 40.54
C ALA A 256 77.16 -12.35 41.58
N ILE A 257 78.27 -13.10 41.50
CA ILE A 257 78.84 -13.70 42.70
C ILE A 257 79.50 -12.55 43.44
N LEU A 258 79.03 -12.25 44.64
CA LEU A 258 79.81 -11.78 45.79
C LEU A 258 78.88 -11.83 47.01
N GLU A 259 78.65 -13.04 47.54
CA GLU A 259 79.10 -13.32 48.90
C GLU A 259 78.98 -14.81 49.23
N CYS A 260 79.94 -15.21 50.04
CA CYS A 260 80.34 -16.56 50.36
C CYS A 260 80.02 -16.81 51.83
N GLN A 261 79.90 -18.09 52.20
CA GLN A 261 79.94 -18.71 53.55
C GLN A 261 78.57 -19.02 54.20
N MET A 262 78.12 -20.30 54.26
CA MET A 262 78.51 -21.40 55.19
C MET A 262 78.05 -21.09 56.64
N CYS A 263 77.22 -21.84 57.39
CA CYS A 263 76.89 -23.27 57.52
C CYS A 263 75.55 -23.45 58.31
N GLY A 264 74.92 -24.64 58.28
CA GLY A 264 74.26 -25.18 59.49
C GLY A 264 72.98 -26.03 59.37
N PHE A 265 73.17 -27.35 59.53
CA PHE A 265 72.27 -28.35 60.15
C PHE A 265 71.02 -28.93 59.42
N HIS A 266 70.98 -30.27 59.45
CA HIS A 266 69.92 -31.20 59.04
C HIS A 266 68.68 -31.14 59.95
N GLU A 267 67.46 -31.32 59.41
CA GLU A 267 66.29 -31.87 60.13
C GLU A 267 65.14 -32.32 59.16
N PRO A 268 64.07 -33.01 59.62
CA PRO A 268 63.69 -34.39 59.26
C PRO A 268 62.71 -34.53 58.06
N ARG A 269 62.74 -35.67 57.36
CA ARG A 269 61.78 -36.03 56.29
C ARG A 269 60.40 -36.41 56.87
N SER A 270 59.35 -35.76 56.35
CA SER A 270 57.93 -36.10 56.55
C SER A 270 57.60 -37.51 56.02
N ARG A 271 56.77 -38.26 56.74
CA ARG A 271 56.36 -39.64 56.41
C ARG A 271 55.24 -39.71 55.37
N CYS A 272 54.66 -38.58 54.98
CA CYS A 272 53.73 -38.47 53.85
C CYS A 272 54.43 -38.15 52.51
N GLN A 273 55.76 -38.30 52.41
CA GLN A 273 56.51 -38.15 51.16
C GLN A 273 57.39 -39.37 50.85
N PRO A 274 57.12 -40.11 49.74
CA PRO A 274 56.02 -39.93 48.78
C PRO A 274 54.64 -40.26 49.36
N ASN A 275 53.56 -39.60 48.91
CA ASN A 275 52.21 -39.72 49.49
C ASN A 275 51.66 -41.17 49.32
N PRO A 276 51.42 -41.90 50.43
CA PRO A 276 50.93 -43.28 50.38
C PRO A 276 49.40 -43.39 50.21
N CYS A 277 48.66 -42.28 50.24
CA CYS A 277 47.21 -42.26 50.08
C CYS A 277 46.78 -42.16 48.62
N PHE A 278 45.53 -42.55 48.33
CA PHE A 278 44.97 -42.47 46.98
C PHE A 278 45.02 -41.02 46.45
N LYS A 279 45.22 -40.85 45.13
CA LYS A 279 45.41 -39.52 44.50
C LYS A 279 44.22 -38.60 44.79
N GLY A 280 44.45 -37.53 45.55
CA GLY A 280 43.40 -36.58 45.98
C GLY A 280 42.92 -36.74 47.43
N VAL A 281 43.36 -37.78 48.15
CA VAL A 281 43.08 -38.00 49.57
C VAL A 281 44.17 -37.37 50.45
N ALA A 282 43.75 -36.66 51.49
CA ALA A 282 44.67 -36.04 52.46
C ALA A 282 45.40 -37.10 53.31
N CYS A 283 46.74 -37.01 53.38
CA CYS A 283 47.59 -37.83 54.24
C CYS A 283 47.85 -37.08 55.55
N MET A 284 47.56 -37.71 56.69
CA MET A 284 47.84 -37.16 58.02
C MET A 284 48.90 -38.04 58.71
N GLU A 285 49.94 -37.43 59.28
CA GLU A 285 50.96 -38.17 60.02
C GLU A 285 50.44 -38.64 61.39
N THR A 286 50.76 -39.87 61.77
CA THR A 286 50.34 -40.47 63.04
C THR A 286 51.52 -41.08 63.78
N PHE A 287 51.42 -41.16 65.10
CA PHE A 287 52.47 -41.76 65.93
C PHE A 287 52.39 -43.30 65.97
N ASP A 288 51.25 -43.88 65.57
CA ASP A 288 51.04 -45.32 65.48
C ASP A 288 51.49 -45.88 64.12
N PHE A 289 52.13 -47.04 64.12
CA PHE A 289 52.61 -47.75 62.91
C PHE A 289 51.42 -48.05 61.98
N PRO A 290 51.44 -47.71 60.67
CA PRO A 290 52.59 -47.40 59.79
C PRO A 290 53.05 -45.93 59.73
N GLY A 291 52.56 -45.05 60.61
CA GLY A 291 53.03 -43.67 60.75
C GLY A 291 52.31 -42.64 59.88
N TYR A 292 51.25 -43.06 59.19
CA TYR A 292 50.35 -42.21 58.42
C TYR A 292 48.92 -42.78 58.47
N ARG A 293 47.92 -41.91 58.36
CA ARG A 293 46.52 -42.27 58.11
C ARG A 293 46.01 -41.50 56.91
N CYS A 294 45.27 -42.17 56.04
CA CYS A 294 44.60 -41.54 54.93
C CYS A 294 43.20 -41.08 55.34
N GLY A 295 42.77 -39.93 54.83
CA GLY A 295 41.38 -39.49 54.90
C GLY A 295 40.42 -40.43 54.17
N PRO A 296 39.11 -40.15 54.23
CA PRO A 296 38.12 -40.89 53.45
C PRO A 296 38.41 -40.76 51.94
N CYS A 297 37.93 -41.73 51.16
CA CYS A 297 38.00 -41.66 49.71
C CYS A 297 37.24 -40.42 49.17
N PRO A 298 37.62 -39.89 48.00
CA PRO A 298 36.89 -38.78 47.37
C PRO A 298 35.43 -39.15 47.11
N GLU A 299 34.54 -38.16 47.03
CA GLU A 299 33.11 -38.36 46.74
C GLU A 299 32.91 -39.19 45.46
N GLY A 300 31.97 -40.14 45.50
CA GLY A 300 31.72 -41.13 44.43
C GLY A 300 32.59 -42.39 44.52
N MET A 301 33.48 -42.51 45.51
CA MET A 301 34.33 -43.69 45.68
C MET A 301 34.26 -44.29 47.08
N ILE A 302 34.34 -45.62 47.17
CA ILE A 302 34.38 -46.38 48.40
C ILE A 302 35.75 -47.03 48.61
N GLY A 303 36.23 -47.05 49.85
CA GLY A 303 37.51 -47.65 50.18
C GLY A 303 38.09 -47.19 51.51
N ASN A 304 39.30 -47.62 51.79
CA ASN A 304 40.01 -47.37 53.05
C ASN A 304 40.96 -46.15 52.98
N GLY A 305 40.82 -45.30 51.96
CA GLY A 305 41.65 -44.10 51.75
C GLY A 305 43.02 -44.35 51.11
N THR A 306 43.53 -45.59 51.15
CA THR A 306 44.72 -46.01 50.38
C THR A 306 44.34 -46.69 49.07
N HIS A 307 43.23 -47.43 49.05
CA HIS A 307 42.64 -48.01 47.85
C HIS A 307 41.18 -47.60 47.77
N CYS A 308 40.84 -46.80 46.75
CA CYS A 308 39.49 -46.31 46.48
C CYS A 308 39.00 -46.91 45.16
N GLN A 309 37.77 -47.41 45.16
CA GLN A 309 37.08 -47.96 43.99
C GLN A 309 35.81 -47.16 43.73
N ASP A 310 35.48 -47.02 42.46
CA ASP A 310 34.28 -46.33 41.99
C ASP A 310 33.00 -47.05 42.44
N ILE A 311 31.96 -46.29 42.80
CA ILE A 311 30.66 -46.84 43.18
C ILE A 311 29.76 -46.79 41.95
N ASP A 312 29.14 -47.92 41.59
CA ASP A 312 28.18 -47.94 40.48
C ASP A 312 26.82 -47.43 40.95
N GLU A 313 26.58 -46.12 40.81
CA GLU A 313 25.30 -45.53 41.24
C GLU A 313 24.12 -45.93 40.34
N CYS A 314 24.38 -46.37 39.10
CA CYS A 314 23.35 -46.82 38.17
C CYS A 314 22.74 -48.16 38.60
N ALA A 315 23.56 -49.10 39.08
CA ALA A 315 23.11 -50.38 39.59
C ALA A 315 22.32 -50.25 40.91
N GLU A 316 22.68 -49.28 41.75
CA GLU A 316 22.18 -49.17 43.13
C GLU A 316 20.98 -48.20 43.30
N ALA A 317 20.83 -47.19 42.45
CA ALA A 317 19.82 -46.15 42.62
C ALA A 317 18.87 -45.95 41.42
N GLN A 318 19.23 -46.41 40.20
CA GLN A 318 18.50 -46.19 38.95
C GLN A 318 17.93 -44.77 38.81
N PRO A 319 18.80 -43.74 38.80
CA PRO A 319 18.37 -42.33 38.84
C PRO A 319 17.75 -41.81 37.55
N CYS A 320 17.90 -42.51 36.42
CA CYS A 320 17.47 -42.04 35.10
C CYS A 320 16.02 -42.44 34.76
N TYR A 321 15.39 -41.70 33.85
CA TYR A 321 13.98 -41.87 33.49
C TYR A 321 13.68 -43.28 32.96
N THR A 322 14.55 -43.79 32.09
CA THR A 322 14.56 -45.20 31.69
C THR A 322 15.72 -45.94 32.38
N PRO A 323 15.48 -47.12 32.99
CA PRO A 323 16.51 -47.85 33.73
C PRO A 323 17.77 -48.20 32.93
N GLY A 324 17.68 -48.32 31.60
CA GLY A 324 18.80 -48.63 30.70
C GLY A 324 19.62 -47.43 30.24
N ALA A 325 19.20 -46.20 30.57
CA ALA A 325 19.84 -44.95 30.14
C ALA A 325 20.88 -44.42 31.13
N CYS A 326 21.18 -45.15 32.21
CA CYS A 326 22.17 -44.73 33.19
C CYS A 326 23.57 -45.24 32.82
N VAL A 327 24.52 -44.32 32.68
CA VAL A 327 25.92 -44.62 32.39
C VAL A 327 26.76 -44.33 33.63
N ASN A 328 27.34 -45.37 34.22
CA ASN A 328 28.28 -45.22 35.32
C ASN A 328 29.63 -44.67 34.82
N THR A 329 30.17 -43.67 35.49
CA THR A 329 31.44 -43.01 35.17
C THR A 329 32.41 -43.15 36.34
N ALA A 330 33.72 -43.07 36.10
CA ALA A 330 34.75 -43.40 37.10
C ALA A 330 34.82 -42.50 38.36
N LYS A 331 33.86 -41.58 38.55
CA LYS A 331 33.71 -40.75 39.76
C LYS A 331 32.25 -40.54 40.16
N GLY A 332 31.27 -41.06 39.42
CA GLY A 332 29.83 -40.78 39.56
C GLY A 332 29.00 -41.30 38.38
N PHE A 333 27.81 -40.78 38.14
CA PHE A 333 26.95 -41.24 37.04
C PHE A 333 26.45 -40.11 36.15
N THR A 334 26.08 -40.46 34.92
CA THR A 334 25.39 -39.59 33.97
C THR A 334 24.22 -40.32 33.34
N CYS A 335 23.05 -39.69 33.32
CA CYS A 335 21.91 -40.16 32.56
C CYS A 335 22.01 -39.73 31.10
N GLU A 336 21.60 -40.61 30.19
CA GLU A 336 21.34 -40.22 28.81
C GLU A 336 20.19 -39.19 28.73
N PRO A 337 20.13 -38.38 27.68
CA PRO A 337 19.03 -37.44 27.46
C PRO A 337 17.67 -38.13 27.45
N CYS A 338 16.60 -37.37 27.74
CA CYS A 338 15.23 -37.87 27.66
C CYS A 338 14.94 -38.46 26.26
N PRO A 339 14.07 -39.48 26.17
CA PRO A 339 13.66 -40.05 24.88
C PRO A 339 13.09 -38.99 23.93
N PRO A 340 13.17 -39.19 22.59
CA PRO A 340 12.58 -38.26 21.62
C PRO A 340 11.11 -37.95 21.93
N GLY A 341 10.73 -36.67 21.88
CA GLY A 341 9.37 -36.19 22.22
C GLY A 341 9.17 -35.83 23.69
N LEU A 342 10.13 -36.12 24.57
CA LEU A 342 10.12 -35.69 25.96
C LEU A 342 11.32 -34.77 26.23
N TRP A 343 11.12 -33.74 27.05
CA TRP A 343 12.17 -32.84 27.48
C TRP A 343 12.42 -32.94 28.99
N GLY A 344 13.68 -32.84 29.38
CA GLY A 344 14.08 -32.78 30.76
C GLY A 344 15.54 -32.35 30.88
N PRO A 345 15.92 -31.71 32.00
CA PRO A 345 17.30 -31.30 32.22
C PRO A 345 18.23 -32.53 32.30
N PRO A 346 19.49 -32.42 31.81
CA PRO A 346 20.46 -33.50 31.95
C PRO A 346 20.79 -33.73 33.42
N LEU A 347 20.80 -35.00 33.84
CA LEU A 347 21.13 -35.40 35.21
C LEU A 347 22.50 -36.08 35.26
N SER A 348 23.42 -35.47 36.00
CA SER A 348 24.71 -36.05 36.35
C SER A 348 25.05 -35.70 37.79
N GLY A 349 25.64 -36.64 38.53
CA GLY A 349 26.00 -36.42 39.91
C GLY A 349 26.99 -37.44 40.44
N PHE A 350 27.40 -37.25 41.69
CA PHE A 350 28.41 -38.08 42.33
C PHE A 350 27.82 -38.68 43.62
N GLY A 351 27.97 -39.99 43.81
CA GLY A 351 27.55 -40.68 45.03
C GLY A 351 26.08 -41.14 45.07
N VAL A 352 25.85 -42.21 45.83
CA VAL A 352 24.57 -42.94 45.88
C VAL A 352 23.43 -42.16 46.54
N GLU A 353 23.71 -41.31 47.53
CA GLU A 353 22.67 -40.49 48.17
C GLU A 353 22.11 -39.43 47.22
N TYR A 354 22.97 -38.86 46.37
CA TYR A 354 22.54 -37.91 45.34
C TYR A 354 21.69 -38.63 44.28
N ALA A 355 22.13 -39.80 43.81
CA ALA A 355 21.39 -40.62 42.85
C ALA A 355 20.01 -41.11 43.39
N LYS A 356 19.87 -41.32 44.71
CA LYS A 356 18.58 -41.70 45.31
C LYS A 356 17.61 -40.52 45.48
N SER A 357 18.13 -39.32 45.69
CA SER A 357 17.33 -38.12 45.97
C SER A 357 16.96 -37.33 44.72
N HIS A 358 17.75 -37.42 43.65
CA HIS A 358 17.55 -36.69 42.40
C HIS A 358 17.33 -37.68 41.26
N ARG A 359 16.07 -37.78 40.80
CA ARG A 359 15.68 -38.60 39.65
C ARG A 359 15.47 -37.73 38.42
N GLN A 360 15.81 -38.26 37.25
CA GLN A 360 15.59 -37.59 35.98
C GLN A 360 14.09 -37.56 35.69
N GLU A 361 13.54 -36.35 35.63
CA GLU A 361 12.15 -36.09 35.27
C GLU A 361 12.10 -35.66 33.81
N CYS A 362 11.34 -36.38 33.00
CA CYS A 362 11.10 -36.04 31.60
C CYS A 362 9.62 -35.69 31.44
N SER A 363 9.34 -34.47 31.01
CA SER A 363 8.01 -33.99 30.69
C SER A 363 7.75 -34.07 29.20
N ASP A 364 6.47 -34.17 28.84
CA ASP A 364 6.03 -34.15 27.46
C ASP A 364 6.31 -32.80 26.79
N ILE A 365 6.75 -32.82 25.53
CA ILE A 365 6.86 -31.62 24.70
C ILE A 365 5.52 -31.48 23.98
N ASP A 366 4.78 -30.41 24.22
CA ASP A 366 3.57 -30.15 23.45
C ASP A 366 3.91 -29.59 22.08
N GLU A 367 4.10 -30.47 21.10
CA GLU A 367 4.48 -30.06 19.76
C GLU A 367 3.37 -29.25 19.07
N CYS A 368 2.12 -29.32 19.54
CA CYS A 368 1.03 -28.49 19.02
C CYS A 368 1.16 -27.02 19.43
N LEU A 369 1.87 -26.72 20.52
CA LEU A 369 2.11 -25.36 21.00
C LEU A 369 3.50 -24.84 20.58
N ASP A 370 4.52 -25.70 20.65
CA ASP A 370 5.92 -25.30 20.43
C ASP A 370 6.34 -25.29 18.95
N LEU A 371 5.61 -25.98 18.06
CA LEU A 371 5.88 -26.02 16.62
C LEU A 371 4.69 -25.47 15.82
N ALA A 372 4.83 -24.25 15.31
CA ALA A 372 3.81 -23.57 14.48
C ALA A 372 3.39 -24.35 13.22
N ASN A 373 4.21 -25.31 12.76
CA ASN A 373 3.96 -26.15 11.58
C ASN A 373 3.90 -27.65 11.93
N ALA A 374 3.55 -28.03 13.17
CA ALA A 374 3.46 -29.43 13.56
C ALA A 374 2.47 -30.21 12.68
N CYS A 375 1.30 -29.64 12.42
CA CYS A 375 0.32 -30.16 11.48
C CYS A 375 0.10 -29.20 10.32
N THR A 376 -0.54 -29.68 9.26
CA THR A 376 -0.99 -28.81 8.16
C THR A 376 -1.80 -27.62 8.71
N PRO A 377 -1.57 -26.38 8.21
CA PRO A 377 -2.33 -25.22 8.65
C PRO A 377 -3.83 -25.47 8.58
N ASN A 378 -4.59 -25.03 9.59
CA ASN A 378 -6.04 -25.24 9.71
C ASN A 378 -6.48 -26.70 9.92
N SER A 379 -5.60 -27.56 10.42
CA SER A 379 -5.97 -28.88 10.96
C SER A 379 -5.92 -28.93 12.49
N ILE A 380 -6.64 -29.88 13.07
CA ILE A 380 -6.68 -30.08 14.53
C ILE A 380 -5.43 -30.84 14.96
N CYS A 381 -4.54 -30.24 15.74
CA CYS A 381 -3.41 -30.94 16.35
C CYS A 381 -3.81 -31.54 17.70
N ILE A 382 -3.45 -32.79 17.96
CA ILE A 382 -3.72 -33.49 19.22
C ILE A 382 -2.39 -33.96 19.81
N ASN A 383 -1.98 -33.35 20.91
CA ASN A 383 -0.78 -33.72 21.64
C ASN A 383 -0.93 -35.09 22.33
N THR A 384 0.14 -35.89 22.37
CA THR A 384 0.22 -37.18 23.06
C THR A 384 1.54 -37.32 23.80
N ILE A 385 1.60 -38.17 24.84
CA ILE A 385 2.85 -38.31 25.60
C ILE A 385 3.97 -38.87 24.71
N GLY A 386 4.99 -38.06 24.46
CA GLY A 386 6.17 -38.31 23.64
C GLY A 386 5.97 -38.11 22.13
N SER A 387 4.83 -37.56 21.67
CA SER A 387 4.54 -37.35 20.24
C SER A 387 3.27 -36.52 20.00
N TYR A 388 2.95 -36.17 18.76
CA TYR A 388 1.66 -35.57 18.41
C TYR A 388 0.99 -36.32 17.25
N ARG A 389 -0.33 -36.18 17.13
CA ARG A 389 -1.06 -36.63 15.94
C ARG A 389 -1.91 -35.51 15.36
N CYS A 390 -1.94 -35.44 14.05
CA CYS A 390 -2.76 -34.49 13.33
C CYS A 390 -4.11 -35.11 12.98
N GLY A 391 -5.18 -34.44 13.39
CA GLY A 391 -6.57 -34.78 13.15
C GLY A 391 -7.12 -34.19 11.84
N GLN A 392 -8.45 -34.16 11.77
CA GLN A 392 -9.19 -33.59 10.66
C GLN A 392 -8.98 -32.07 10.53
N CYS A 393 -9.32 -31.51 9.38
CA CYS A 393 -9.36 -30.07 9.18
C CYS A 393 -10.35 -29.43 10.18
N LYS A 394 -10.05 -28.20 10.62
CA LYS A 394 -10.95 -27.40 11.47
C LYS A 394 -12.27 -27.13 10.70
N VAL A 395 -13.33 -26.79 11.42
CA VAL A 395 -14.63 -26.43 10.81
C VAL A 395 -14.43 -25.31 9.79
N GLY A 396 -15.06 -25.43 8.61
CA GLY A 396 -14.84 -24.51 7.48
C GLY A 396 -13.66 -24.86 6.56
N TYR A 397 -12.90 -25.93 6.85
CA TYR A 397 -11.78 -26.39 6.02
C TYR A 397 -11.95 -27.85 5.60
N VAL A 398 -11.58 -28.17 4.36
CA VAL A 398 -11.62 -29.52 3.76
C VAL A 398 -10.26 -29.88 3.17
N GLY A 399 -9.88 -31.16 3.30
CA GLY A 399 -8.60 -31.65 2.83
C GLY A 399 -7.99 -32.71 3.74
N ASN A 400 -6.68 -32.91 3.62
CA ASN A 400 -5.93 -33.87 4.42
C ASN A 400 -4.51 -33.35 4.70
N GLN A 401 -3.76 -34.10 5.51
CA GLN A 401 -2.40 -33.73 5.94
C GLN A 401 -1.35 -33.72 4.79
N THR A 402 -1.66 -34.31 3.63
CA THR A 402 -0.76 -34.41 2.47
C THR A 402 -1.04 -33.34 1.41
N THR A 403 -2.32 -33.02 1.19
CA THR A 403 -2.75 -32.03 0.21
C THR A 403 -2.80 -30.63 0.79
N GLY A 404 -3.00 -30.47 2.11
CA GLY A 404 -3.38 -29.19 2.69
C GLY A 404 -4.84 -29.22 3.20
N CYS A 405 -5.13 -28.49 4.28
CA CYS A 405 -6.50 -28.13 4.65
C CYS A 405 -6.81 -26.77 4.03
N PHE A 406 -7.72 -26.78 3.06
CA PHE A 406 -8.13 -25.59 2.33
C PHE A 406 -9.47 -25.11 2.87
N PRO A 407 -9.70 -23.79 2.97
CA PRO A 407 -11.00 -23.29 3.36
C PRO A 407 -12.03 -23.77 2.33
N ARG A 408 -13.26 -24.01 2.79
CA ARG A 408 -14.40 -24.49 1.99
C ARG A 408 -14.92 -23.35 1.09
N LYS A 409 -14.04 -22.85 0.22
CA LYS A 409 -14.21 -21.62 -0.59
C LYS A 409 -14.38 -21.89 -2.08
N SER A 410 -14.56 -23.15 -2.50
CA SER A 410 -14.74 -23.44 -3.93
C SER A 410 -15.87 -24.42 -4.18
N CYS A 411 -16.69 -24.09 -5.16
CA CYS A 411 -17.75 -24.95 -5.67
C CYS A 411 -17.23 -26.29 -6.21
N ALA A 412 -15.92 -26.40 -6.45
CA ALA A 412 -15.23 -27.65 -6.77
C ALA A 412 -15.21 -28.67 -5.61
N THR A 413 -15.50 -28.23 -4.38
CA THR A 413 -15.62 -29.11 -3.20
C THR A 413 -17.04 -29.61 -2.96
N LEU A 414 -18.03 -29.13 -3.73
CA LEU A 414 -19.39 -29.64 -3.70
C LEU A 414 -19.44 -31.02 -4.36
N SER A 415 -20.18 -31.94 -3.78
CA SER A 415 -20.37 -33.30 -4.34
C SER A 415 -21.16 -33.29 -5.65
N PHE A 416 -21.88 -32.19 -5.92
CA PHE A 416 -22.65 -31.90 -7.13
C PHE A 416 -22.68 -30.38 -7.33
N ASN A 417 -22.31 -29.88 -8.51
CA ASN A 417 -22.44 -28.45 -8.85
C ASN A 417 -23.89 -28.19 -9.32
N PRO A 418 -24.69 -27.37 -8.61
CA PRO A 418 -26.09 -27.09 -8.97
C PRO A 418 -26.26 -26.14 -10.16
N CYS A 419 -25.16 -25.54 -10.66
CA CYS A 419 -25.19 -24.55 -11.74
C CYS A 419 -25.16 -25.20 -13.13
N ASP A 420 -25.63 -24.46 -14.13
CA ASP A 420 -25.51 -24.85 -15.54
C ASP A 420 -24.03 -25.04 -15.93
N THR A 421 -23.79 -25.83 -16.98
CA THR A 421 -22.46 -25.97 -17.59
C THR A 421 -21.87 -24.65 -18.10
N ASN A 422 -22.72 -23.70 -18.47
CA ASN A 422 -22.35 -22.36 -18.92
C ASN A 422 -22.54 -21.31 -17.82
N ALA A 423 -22.64 -21.73 -16.57
CA ALA A 423 -22.65 -20.85 -15.41
C ALA A 423 -21.41 -21.08 -14.55
N HIS A 424 -21.03 -20.06 -13.79
CA HIS A 424 -20.09 -20.18 -12.70
C HIS A 424 -20.82 -20.05 -11.37
N CYS A 425 -20.24 -20.70 -10.38
CA CYS A 425 -20.80 -20.80 -9.04
C CYS A 425 -20.12 -19.78 -8.13
N ILE A 426 -20.93 -19.04 -7.40
CA ILE A 426 -20.54 -17.99 -6.46
C ILE A 426 -20.99 -18.44 -5.08
N ILE A 427 -20.04 -18.49 -4.12
CA ILE A 427 -20.35 -18.77 -2.72
C ILE A 427 -20.56 -17.43 -2.03
N GLN A 428 -21.71 -17.27 -1.39
CA GLN A 428 -22.09 -16.06 -0.66
C GLN A 428 -21.55 -16.08 0.77
N ARG A 429 -21.71 -14.95 1.49
CA ARG A 429 -21.25 -14.78 2.89
C ARG A 429 -21.91 -15.79 3.85
N ASN A 430 -23.17 -16.14 3.61
CA ASN A 430 -23.96 -17.10 4.38
C ASN A 430 -23.73 -18.58 4.01
N ASP A 431 -22.62 -18.91 3.32
CA ASP A 431 -22.31 -20.24 2.76
C ASP A 431 -23.34 -20.77 1.73
N ASP A 432 -24.27 -19.92 1.25
CA ASP A 432 -25.21 -20.28 0.19
C ASP A 432 -24.55 -20.22 -1.20
N VAL A 433 -25.05 -21.05 -2.12
CA VAL A 433 -24.51 -21.21 -3.47
C VAL A 433 -25.44 -20.56 -4.46
N THR A 434 -24.98 -19.49 -5.10
CA THR A 434 -25.68 -18.89 -6.24
C THR A 434 -24.94 -19.17 -7.54
N CYS A 435 -25.71 -19.21 -8.62
CA CYS A 435 -25.21 -19.48 -9.95
C CYS A 435 -25.37 -18.23 -10.81
N ALA A 436 -24.34 -17.86 -11.56
CA ALA A 436 -24.39 -16.77 -12.53
C ALA A 436 -23.95 -17.30 -13.89
N CYS A 437 -24.71 -16.99 -14.95
CA CYS A 437 -24.33 -17.38 -16.30
C CYS A 437 -23.01 -16.71 -16.71
N ASN A 438 -22.20 -17.41 -17.50
CA ASN A 438 -20.95 -16.87 -18.03
C ASN A 438 -21.23 -15.83 -19.12
N VAL A 439 -20.27 -14.96 -19.41
CA VAL A 439 -20.36 -13.97 -20.49
C VAL A 439 -20.72 -14.63 -21.82
N GLY A 440 -21.69 -14.06 -22.54
CA GLY A 440 -22.29 -14.65 -23.75
C GLY A 440 -23.42 -15.66 -23.48
N TRP A 441 -23.85 -15.76 -22.22
CA TRP A 441 -24.99 -16.57 -21.78
C TRP A 441 -25.86 -15.81 -20.78
N ALA A 442 -27.17 -16.01 -20.86
CA ALA A 442 -28.17 -15.40 -19.99
C ALA A 442 -29.13 -16.44 -19.40
N GLY A 443 -29.74 -16.14 -18.25
CA GLY A 443 -30.61 -17.04 -17.51
C GLY A 443 -30.50 -16.87 -16.00
N ASN A 444 -31.16 -17.74 -15.25
CA ASN A 444 -31.14 -17.75 -13.78
C ASN A 444 -29.89 -18.44 -13.17
N GLY A 445 -28.86 -18.71 -13.98
CA GLY A 445 -27.65 -19.43 -13.58
C GLY A 445 -27.79 -20.96 -13.43
N HIS A 446 -28.98 -21.47 -13.12
CA HIS A 446 -29.27 -22.91 -13.12
C HIS A 446 -29.59 -23.43 -14.52
N THR A 447 -30.13 -22.57 -15.37
CA THR A 447 -30.38 -22.82 -16.79
C THR A 447 -29.89 -21.60 -17.55
N CYS A 448 -28.88 -21.78 -18.39
CA CYS A 448 -28.31 -20.70 -19.19
C CYS A 448 -28.52 -20.95 -20.68
N GLY A 449 -28.97 -19.93 -21.38
CA GLY A 449 -29.14 -19.86 -22.84
C GLY A 449 -28.08 -18.97 -23.46
N LYS A 450 -27.92 -19.09 -24.79
CA LYS A 450 -27.02 -18.19 -25.51
C LYS A 450 -27.59 -16.77 -25.48
N ASP A 451 -26.70 -15.82 -25.26
CA ASP A 451 -26.96 -14.38 -25.27
C ASP A 451 -25.95 -13.77 -26.26
N THR A 452 -26.45 -13.35 -27.42
CA THR A 452 -25.62 -12.96 -28.57
C THR A 452 -25.07 -11.55 -28.45
N ASP A 453 -25.85 -10.62 -27.90
CA ASP A 453 -25.52 -9.21 -27.76
C ASP A 453 -25.16 -8.80 -26.33
N ILE A 454 -25.20 -9.74 -25.39
CA ILE A 454 -24.62 -9.66 -24.04
C ILE A 454 -25.36 -8.68 -23.12
N ASP A 455 -26.66 -8.51 -23.31
CA ASP A 455 -27.47 -7.59 -22.52
C ASP A 455 -28.13 -8.25 -21.29
N GLY A 456 -27.97 -9.56 -21.12
CA GLY A 456 -28.52 -10.33 -20.00
C GLY A 456 -29.84 -11.03 -20.30
N TYR A 457 -30.35 -10.97 -21.54
CA TYR A 457 -31.49 -11.77 -21.98
C TYR A 457 -31.08 -12.81 -23.03
N PRO A 458 -31.62 -14.03 -22.97
CA PRO A 458 -31.25 -15.09 -23.92
C PRO A 458 -31.96 -14.92 -25.26
N ASP A 459 -31.28 -15.30 -26.35
CA ASP A 459 -31.81 -15.30 -27.73
C ASP A 459 -33.17 -16.03 -27.87
N ARG A 460 -33.47 -16.94 -26.94
CA ARG A 460 -34.68 -17.77 -26.90
C ARG A 460 -35.12 -17.97 -25.45
N SER A 461 -36.44 -18.04 -25.26
CA SER A 461 -37.02 -18.33 -23.94
C SER A 461 -36.53 -19.67 -23.38
N LEU A 462 -36.13 -19.64 -22.10
CA LEU A 462 -35.58 -20.77 -21.36
C LEU A 462 -36.61 -21.37 -20.41
N PRO A 463 -36.59 -22.70 -20.18
CA PRO A 463 -37.53 -23.39 -19.31
C PRO A 463 -37.14 -23.25 -17.83
N CYS A 464 -37.07 -22.02 -17.32
CA CYS A 464 -36.75 -21.75 -15.93
C CYS A 464 -37.97 -21.97 -15.03
N MET A 465 -37.77 -22.64 -13.90
CA MET A 465 -38.86 -23.09 -13.00
C MET A 465 -39.36 -21.98 -12.07
N ASP A 466 -38.54 -20.95 -11.88
CA ASP A 466 -38.73 -19.76 -11.04
C ASP A 466 -39.38 -18.58 -11.78
N ASN A 467 -39.62 -18.73 -13.10
CA ASN A 467 -40.18 -17.67 -13.95
C ASN A 467 -39.35 -16.38 -13.91
N ASP A 468 -38.02 -16.52 -13.77
CA ASP A 468 -37.06 -15.42 -13.78
C ASP A 468 -37.17 -14.58 -15.06
N LYS A 469 -37.06 -13.25 -14.93
CA LYS A 469 -37.12 -12.32 -16.07
C LYS A 469 -36.02 -12.60 -17.10
N HIS A 470 -34.82 -12.99 -16.66
CA HIS A 470 -33.67 -13.28 -17.51
C HIS A 470 -33.78 -14.64 -18.22
N CYS A 471 -34.92 -15.32 -18.11
CA CYS A 471 -35.26 -16.51 -18.89
C CYS A 471 -36.28 -16.24 -20.00
N LYS A 472 -36.81 -15.01 -20.09
CA LYS A 472 -37.65 -14.59 -21.22
C LYS A 472 -36.80 -14.42 -22.47
N GLN A 473 -37.42 -14.58 -23.63
CA GLN A 473 -36.73 -14.33 -24.89
C GLN A 473 -36.46 -12.84 -25.01
N ASP A 474 -35.26 -12.51 -25.47
CA ASP A 474 -34.89 -11.15 -25.87
C ASP A 474 -35.72 -10.66 -27.08
N ASN A 475 -36.32 -9.48 -26.95
CA ASN A 475 -37.07 -8.79 -28.00
C ASN A 475 -36.16 -8.06 -29.03
N CYS A 476 -34.85 -7.93 -28.80
CA CYS A 476 -33.87 -7.39 -29.76
C CYS A 476 -32.52 -8.15 -29.86
N ILE A 477 -32.57 -9.46 -30.08
CA ILE A 477 -31.46 -10.47 -30.23
C ILE A 477 -30.03 -10.01 -30.66
N PHE A 478 -29.88 -8.95 -31.44
CA PHE A 478 -28.60 -8.47 -31.96
C PHE A 478 -28.20 -7.06 -31.49
N THR A 479 -29.09 -6.35 -30.79
CA THR A 479 -28.89 -4.96 -30.39
C THR A 479 -29.19 -4.87 -28.90
N PRO A 480 -28.16 -4.63 -28.06
CA PRO A 480 -28.34 -4.65 -26.61
C PRO A 480 -29.42 -3.67 -26.15
N ASN A 481 -30.40 -4.18 -25.41
CA ASN A 481 -31.46 -3.40 -24.81
C ASN A 481 -31.89 -4.05 -23.49
N SER A 482 -30.99 -4.05 -22.51
CA SER A 482 -31.12 -4.74 -21.23
C SER A 482 -32.36 -4.37 -20.40
N GLY A 483 -33.08 -3.30 -20.74
CA GLY A 483 -34.37 -2.96 -20.13
C GLY A 483 -35.59 -3.65 -20.79
N GLN A 484 -35.40 -4.21 -21.98
CA GLN A 484 -36.42 -4.82 -22.84
C GLN A 484 -37.66 -3.94 -23.06
N GLU A 485 -37.48 -2.62 -23.09
CA GLU A 485 -38.56 -1.68 -23.37
C GLU A 485 -39.19 -1.96 -24.76
N ASP A 486 -40.51 -1.86 -24.80
CA ASP A 486 -41.39 -2.20 -25.92
C ASP A 486 -42.68 -1.35 -25.77
N ALA A 487 -42.66 -0.15 -26.37
CA ALA A 487 -43.65 0.89 -26.12
C ALA A 487 -45.02 0.53 -26.71
N ASP A 488 -45.07 -0.07 -27.91
CA ASP A 488 -46.32 -0.48 -28.56
C ASP A 488 -46.78 -1.92 -28.21
N ASN A 489 -45.93 -2.68 -27.50
CA ASN A 489 -46.15 -4.05 -27.04
C ASN A 489 -46.38 -5.06 -28.18
N ASP A 490 -45.75 -4.86 -29.34
CA ASP A 490 -45.83 -5.79 -30.48
C ASP A 490 -44.88 -7.01 -30.34
N GLY A 491 -43.97 -6.96 -29.36
CA GLY A 491 -42.98 -7.98 -29.05
C GLY A 491 -41.61 -7.77 -29.70
N ILE A 492 -41.41 -6.67 -30.42
CA ILE A 492 -40.13 -6.13 -30.90
C ILE A 492 -39.73 -5.03 -29.91
N GLY A 493 -38.46 -5.01 -29.49
CA GLY A 493 -38.01 -3.97 -28.55
C GLY A 493 -37.77 -2.63 -29.23
N ASP A 494 -37.92 -1.54 -28.48
CA ASP A 494 -37.82 -0.15 -28.97
C ASP A 494 -36.50 0.12 -29.73
N GLN A 495 -35.43 -0.57 -29.34
CA GLN A 495 -34.08 -0.36 -29.87
C GLN A 495 -33.85 -1.01 -31.24
N CYS A 496 -34.66 -2.00 -31.62
CA CYS A 496 -34.60 -2.67 -32.90
C CYS A 496 -35.88 -2.54 -33.74
N ASP A 497 -36.88 -1.83 -33.22
CA ASP A 497 -38.09 -1.48 -33.97
C ASP A 497 -37.84 -0.34 -34.97
N GLU A 498 -38.51 -0.41 -36.13
CA GLU A 498 -38.58 0.67 -37.10
C GLU A 498 -39.63 1.74 -36.75
N ASP A 499 -40.63 1.41 -35.92
CA ASP A 499 -41.80 2.23 -35.53
C ASP A 499 -42.17 1.90 -34.08
N ALA A 500 -41.39 2.40 -33.12
CA ALA A 500 -41.39 1.91 -31.74
C ALA A 500 -42.70 2.20 -30.98
N ASP A 501 -43.47 3.20 -31.38
CA ASP A 501 -44.75 3.54 -30.75
C ASP A 501 -45.98 3.08 -31.56
N GLY A 502 -45.76 2.44 -32.71
CA GLY A 502 -46.78 1.86 -33.58
C GLY A 502 -47.74 2.88 -34.19
N ASP A 503 -47.35 4.15 -34.31
CA ASP A 503 -48.21 5.19 -34.83
C ASP A 503 -48.29 5.21 -36.38
N GLY A 504 -47.38 4.49 -37.03
CA GLY A 504 -47.27 4.35 -38.49
C GLY A 504 -46.27 5.32 -39.12
N ILE A 505 -45.55 6.10 -38.33
CA ILE A 505 -44.44 6.97 -38.71
C ILE A 505 -43.15 6.30 -38.26
N LYS A 506 -42.17 6.21 -39.16
CA LYS A 506 -40.91 5.53 -38.82
C LYS A 506 -40.12 6.37 -37.83
N ASN A 507 -39.39 5.74 -36.91
CA ASN A 507 -38.54 6.37 -35.90
C ASN A 507 -37.61 7.48 -36.43
N VAL A 508 -37.16 7.37 -37.69
CA VAL A 508 -36.26 8.37 -38.33
C VAL A 508 -36.97 9.62 -38.86
N GLU A 509 -38.29 9.53 -39.04
CA GLU A 509 -39.17 10.62 -39.50
C GLU A 509 -40.08 11.13 -38.37
N ASP A 510 -40.09 10.43 -37.24
CA ASP A 510 -40.93 10.68 -36.08
C ASP A 510 -40.23 11.60 -35.06
N ASN A 511 -40.87 12.72 -34.75
CA ASN A 511 -40.40 13.65 -33.72
C ASN A 511 -40.80 13.26 -32.28
N CYS A 512 -41.56 12.18 -32.09
CA CYS A 512 -41.87 11.58 -30.80
C CYS A 512 -41.79 10.05 -30.82
N ARG A 513 -40.60 9.53 -31.12
CA ARG A 513 -40.29 8.09 -31.27
C ARG A 513 -40.98 7.09 -30.32
N LEU A 514 -41.25 7.48 -29.08
CA LEU A 514 -41.82 6.59 -28.05
C LEU A 514 -43.28 6.94 -27.68
N VAL A 515 -43.86 7.97 -28.29
CA VAL A 515 -45.17 8.52 -27.93
C VAL A 515 -45.99 8.86 -29.17
N SER A 516 -47.00 8.01 -29.43
CA SER A 516 -47.85 8.09 -30.61
C SER A 516 -48.41 9.49 -30.90
N ASN A 517 -47.97 10.11 -32.00
CA ASN A 517 -48.37 11.46 -32.42
C ASN A 517 -48.45 11.59 -33.96
N LYS A 518 -49.47 10.95 -34.54
CA LYS A 518 -49.70 10.93 -35.99
C LYS A 518 -49.80 12.30 -36.69
N ASP A 519 -50.01 13.36 -35.94
CA ASP A 519 -50.06 14.74 -36.44
C ASP A 519 -48.69 15.42 -36.54
N GLN A 520 -47.66 14.88 -35.86
CA GLN A 520 -46.27 15.37 -35.85
C GLN A 520 -46.19 16.88 -35.57
N GLN A 521 -47.10 17.36 -34.72
CA GLN A 521 -47.12 18.77 -34.36
C GLN A 521 -45.85 19.12 -33.56
N ASN A 522 -45.19 20.21 -33.94
CA ASN A 522 -44.00 20.73 -33.27
C ASN A 522 -44.04 22.26 -33.37
N SER A 523 -44.31 22.91 -32.24
CA SER A 523 -44.66 24.32 -32.13
C SER A 523 -43.46 25.27 -32.10
N ASP A 524 -42.29 24.81 -31.66
CA ASP A 524 -41.07 25.61 -31.53
C ASP A 524 -39.95 25.19 -32.51
N THR A 525 -40.19 24.12 -33.26
CA THR A 525 -39.36 23.54 -34.33
C THR A 525 -38.05 22.92 -33.87
N ASP A 526 -37.97 22.47 -32.62
CA ASP A 526 -36.83 21.69 -32.15
C ASP A 526 -36.91 20.21 -32.60
N SER A 527 -36.13 19.30 -32.01
CA SER A 527 -36.12 17.89 -32.42
C SER A 527 -37.31 17.08 -31.89
N PHE A 528 -38.06 17.59 -30.90
CA PHE A 528 -39.15 16.91 -30.20
C PHE A 528 -40.51 17.47 -30.64
N GLY A 529 -41.52 16.61 -30.75
CA GLY A 529 -42.89 17.03 -31.05
C GLY A 529 -43.65 17.45 -29.79
N ASP A 530 -44.71 18.26 -29.94
CA ASP A 530 -45.55 18.76 -28.83
C ASP A 530 -46.11 17.64 -27.93
N ALA A 531 -46.18 16.41 -28.43
CA ALA A 531 -46.69 15.24 -27.70
C ALA A 531 -45.70 14.66 -26.68
N CYS A 532 -44.40 14.87 -26.88
CA CYS A 532 -43.31 14.35 -26.06
C CYS A 532 -42.32 15.42 -25.60
N ASP A 533 -42.56 16.68 -25.97
CA ASP A 533 -41.77 17.84 -25.57
C ASP A 533 -42.24 18.37 -24.20
N ASN A 534 -41.35 18.38 -23.21
CA ASN A 534 -41.60 18.95 -21.88
C ASN A 534 -41.54 20.49 -21.84
N CYS A 535 -41.13 21.14 -22.93
CA CYS A 535 -41.25 22.57 -23.15
C CYS A 535 -41.79 22.92 -24.56
N PRO A 536 -43.07 22.64 -24.87
CA PRO A 536 -43.67 22.73 -26.22
C PRO A 536 -43.54 24.06 -26.99
N THR A 537 -43.03 25.11 -26.37
CA THR A 537 -42.92 26.44 -26.99
C THR A 537 -41.52 27.04 -26.89
N VAL A 538 -40.57 26.33 -26.29
CA VAL A 538 -39.21 26.79 -26.01
C VAL A 538 -38.22 25.68 -26.39
N PRO A 539 -37.43 25.86 -27.46
CA PRO A 539 -36.57 24.79 -27.96
C PRO A 539 -35.59 24.27 -26.91
N ASN A 540 -35.63 22.96 -26.64
CA ASN A 540 -34.78 22.29 -25.65
C ASN A 540 -34.52 20.82 -26.04
N ILE A 541 -33.53 20.64 -26.94
CA ILE A 541 -33.13 19.33 -27.48
C ILE A 541 -32.64 18.36 -26.40
N ASP A 542 -32.22 18.84 -25.23
CA ASP A 542 -31.79 18.01 -24.11
C ASP A 542 -32.95 17.49 -23.25
N GLN A 543 -34.17 18.05 -23.40
CA GLN A 543 -35.38 17.68 -22.66
C GLN A 543 -35.14 17.55 -21.15
N LYS A 544 -34.20 18.32 -20.62
CA LYS A 544 -33.76 18.21 -19.24
C LYS A 544 -34.83 18.75 -18.31
N ASP A 545 -35.15 18.00 -17.26
CA ASP A 545 -36.14 18.32 -16.23
C ASP A 545 -35.52 17.94 -14.88
N THR A 546 -35.05 18.93 -14.12
CA THR A 546 -34.21 18.74 -12.93
C THR A 546 -35.01 18.24 -11.73
N ASP A 547 -36.26 18.66 -11.55
CA ASP A 547 -37.12 18.25 -10.44
C ASP A 547 -38.13 17.13 -10.82
N ASN A 548 -38.13 16.70 -12.09
CA ASN A 548 -39.00 15.68 -12.67
C ASN A 548 -40.49 16.01 -12.53
N ASN A 549 -40.85 17.29 -12.57
CA ASN A 549 -42.24 17.72 -12.46
C ASN A 549 -43.01 17.62 -13.79
N GLY A 550 -42.31 17.33 -14.90
CA GLY A 550 -42.85 17.21 -16.25
C GLY A 550 -42.78 18.49 -17.09
N GLU A 551 -42.25 19.58 -16.54
CA GLU A 551 -41.90 20.84 -17.21
C GLU A 551 -40.37 20.91 -17.35
N GLY A 552 -39.86 21.15 -18.54
CA GLY A 552 -38.40 21.16 -18.75
C GLY A 552 -37.71 22.39 -18.18
N ASP A 553 -36.42 22.26 -17.85
CA ASP A 553 -35.54 23.33 -17.34
C ASP A 553 -35.58 24.61 -18.21
N ALA A 554 -35.84 24.46 -19.51
CA ALA A 554 -35.85 25.56 -20.46
C ALA A 554 -37.07 26.48 -20.32
N CYS A 555 -38.19 25.96 -19.82
CA CYS A 555 -39.43 26.68 -19.62
C CYS A 555 -39.82 26.82 -18.14
N ASP A 556 -39.19 26.08 -17.24
CA ASP A 556 -39.40 26.18 -15.80
C ASP A 556 -38.68 27.41 -15.17
N GLU A 557 -39.38 28.13 -14.30
CA GLU A 557 -38.88 29.29 -13.57
C GLU A 557 -38.23 28.93 -12.22
N ASP A 558 -38.34 27.67 -11.77
CA ASP A 558 -37.86 27.13 -10.48
C ASP A 558 -37.42 25.66 -10.68
N ILE A 559 -36.30 25.46 -11.40
CA ILE A 559 -35.94 24.15 -11.97
C ILE A 559 -35.62 23.07 -10.94
N ASP A 560 -35.32 23.43 -9.69
CA ASP A 560 -35.09 22.45 -8.62
C ASP A 560 -36.26 22.35 -7.62
N GLY A 561 -37.33 23.11 -7.85
CA GLY A 561 -38.59 23.02 -7.12
C GLY A 561 -38.49 23.39 -5.63
N ASP A 562 -37.47 24.15 -5.25
CA ASP A 562 -37.21 24.51 -3.85
C ASP A 562 -38.06 25.71 -3.37
N GLY A 563 -38.79 26.32 -4.30
CA GLY A 563 -39.68 27.46 -4.08
C GLY A 563 -39.02 28.81 -4.34
N ILE A 564 -37.80 28.84 -4.88
CA ILE A 564 -37.02 30.04 -5.18
C ILE A 564 -36.73 30.08 -6.67
N GLN A 565 -37.24 31.11 -7.34
CA GLN A 565 -37.04 31.26 -8.78
C GLN A 565 -35.55 31.23 -9.16
N ASN A 566 -35.21 30.60 -10.29
CA ASN A 566 -33.85 30.40 -10.81
C ASN A 566 -32.95 31.66 -10.73
N VAL A 567 -33.54 32.84 -10.96
CA VAL A 567 -32.82 34.13 -10.98
C VAL A 567 -32.52 34.70 -9.60
N LEU A 568 -33.16 34.17 -8.56
CA LEU A 568 -33.00 34.56 -7.14
C LEU A 568 -32.28 33.47 -6.33
N ASP A 569 -32.08 32.31 -6.93
CA ASP A 569 -31.48 31.14 -6.32
C ASP A 569 -29.94 31.16 -6.43
N ASN A 570 -29.25 30.98 -5.30
CA ASN A 570 -27.80 30.84 -5.25
C ASN A 570 -27.30 29.39 -5.48
N CYS A 571 -28.22 28.43 -5.59
CA CYS A 571 -28.02 27.07 -6.07
C CYS A 571 -29.13 26.63 -7.03
N PRO A 572 -29.24 27.22 -8.24
CA PRO A 572 -30.38 27.02 -9.14
C PRO A 572 -30.70 25.58 -9.57
N LYS A 573 -29.93 24.57 -9.20
CA LYS A 573 -30.10 23.16 -9.62
C LYS A 573 -30.13 22.21 -8.42
N VAL A 574 -30.03 22.72 -7.20
CA VAL A 574 -29.85 21.92 -5.99
C VAL A 574 -30.75 22.52 -4.91
N PRO A 575 -31.83 21.81 -4.54
CA PRO A 575 -32.86 22.40 -3.69
C PRO A 575 -32.27 22.90 -2.38
N ASN A 576 -32.27 24.21 -2.17
CA ASN A 576 -31.74 24.82 -0.97
C ASN A 576 -32.61 25.99 -0.49
N PRO A 577 -33.82 25.70 0.04
CA PRO A 577 -34.81 26.74 0.40
C PRO A 577 -34.30 27.78 1.42
N MET A 578 -33.20 27.47 2.10
CA MET A 578 -32.55 28.33 3.09
C MET A 578 -31.52 29.32 2.49
N GLN A 579 -31.11 29.18 1.23
CA GLN A 579 -30.18 30.07 0.51
C GLN A 579 -28.94 30.43 1.33
N THR A 580 -28.40 29.46 2.08
CA THR A 580 -27.25 29.71 2.94
C THR A 580 -26.01 29.84 2.07
N ASP A 581 -25.25 30.92 2.24
CA ASP A 581 -24.00 31.23 1.53
C ASP A 581 -23.02 31.81 2.57
N ARG A 582 -22.18 30.94 3.10
CA ARG A 582 -21.39 31.18 4.31
C ARG A 582 -20.14 32.01 4.05
N ASP A 583 -19.44 31.75 2.94
CA ASP A 583 -18.26 32.50 2.55
C ASP A 583 -18.58 33.72 1.67
N ARG A 584 -19.84 33.84 1.23
CA ARG A 584 -20.41 34.99 0.49
C ARG A 584 -19.76 35.17 -0.87
N ASP A 585 -19.42 34.08 -1.52
CA ASP A 585 -18.89 34.10 -2.87
C ASP A 585 -19.99 34.18 -3.95
N GLY A 586 -21.26 34.01 -3.54
CA GLY A 586 -22.44 34.07 -4.39
C GLY A 586 -22.93 32.70 -4.87
N VAL A 587 -22.32 31.60 -4.43
CA VAL A 587 -22.76 30.22 -4.61
C VAL A 587 -23.25 29.70 -3.25
N GLY A 588 -24.43 29.08 -3.19
CA GLY A 588 -24.97 28.58 -1.92
C GLY A 588 -24.21 27.36 -1.41
N ASP A 589 -24.12 27.20 -0.08
CA ASP A 589 -23.43 26.10 0.60
C ASP A 589 -23.81 24.70 0.05
N ALA A 590 -25.05 24.54 -0.43
CA ALA A 590 -25.61 23.29 -0.95
C ALA A 590 -25.02 22.86 -2.30
N CYS A 591 -24.63 23.82 -3.14
CA CYS A 591 -24.05 23.59 -4.46
C CYS A 591 -22.61 24.11 -4.56
N ASP A 592 -22.09 24.71 -3.49
CA ASP A 592 -20.72 25.15 -3.40
C ASP A 592 -19.81 23.96 -3.07
N SER A 593 -18.83 23.76 -3.95
CA SER A 593 -17.78 22.74 -3.79
C SER A 593 -16.75 23.15 -2.72
N CYS A 594 -16.70 24.41 -2.30
CA CYS A 594 -15.72 24.98 -1.37
C CYS A 594 -16.28 26.06 -0.41
N PRO A 595 -17.35 25.81 0.38
CA PRO A 595 -18.02 26.83 1.21
C PRO A 595 -17.17 27.42 2.33
N GLU A 596 -15.93 26.92 2.53
CA GLU A 596 -14.95 27.47 3.46
C GLU A 596 -13.45 27.44 3.01
N ILE A 597 -13.05 27.26 1.71
CA ILE A 597 -11.65 27.24 1.11
C ILE A 597 -11.21 25.87 0.45
N SER A 598 -10.11 25.87 -0.35
CA SER A 598 -9.65 24.91 -1.39
C SER A 598 -8.36 24.04 -1.10
N ASN A 599 -8.51 22.69 -1.20
CA ASN A 599 -7.60 21.59 -1.68
C ASN A 599 -7.32 20.38 -0.72
N PRO A 600 -7.19 19.11 -1.21
CA PRO A 600 -6.90 17.89 -0.40
C PRO A 600 -5.43 17.41 -0.25
N ILE A 601 -5.17 16.58 0.77
CA ILE A 601 -3.86 15.95 1.09
C ILE A 601 -3.77 14.44 0.76
N ASP A 602 -4.86 13.67 0.84
CA ASP A 602 -4.82 12.20 0.84
C ASP A 602 -5.15 11.55 -0.53
N GLY A 603 -5.82 12.30 -1.41
CA GLY A 603 -5.97 12.02 -2.83
C GLY A 603 -7.14 11.11 -3.21
N ASP A 604 -8.18 11.04 -2.39
CA ASP A 604 -9.41 10.28 -2.61
C ASP A 604 -10.49 11.07 -3.40
N GLY A 605 -10.35 12.39 -3.49
CA GLY A 605 -11.24 13.29 -4.24
C GLY A 605 -12.02 14.27 -3.36
N HIS A 606 -12.04 14.06 -2.04
CA HIS A 606 -12.60 14.97 -1.05
C HIS A 606 -11.51 15.86 -0.47
N GLN A 607 -11.84 17.03 0.07
CA GLN A 607 -10.86 17.95 0.67
C GLN A 607 -10.82 17.77 2.17
N ASP A 608 -9.65 17.91 2.82
CA ASP A 608 -9.45 17.68 4.27
C ASP A 608 -10.49 18.32 5.22
N THR A 609 -11.11 19.44 4.82
CA THR A 609 -12.13 20.15 5.63
C THR A 609 -13.54 19.58 5.51
N ARG A 610 -13.77 18.73 4.51
CA ARG A 610 -15.04 18.05 4.18
C ARG A 610 -14.87 16.52 4.09
N ASP A 611 -13.68 16.03 4.40
CA ASP A 611 -13.33 14.63 4.43
C ASP A 611 -13.52 14.11 5.86
N ASN A 612 -14.42 13.16 6.06
CA ASN A 612 -14.66 12.52 7.36
C ASN A 612 -13.50 11.57 7.77
N CYS A 613 -12.58 11.26 6.87
CA CYS A 613 -11.30 10.58 7.14
C CYS A 613 -10.08 11.23 6.46
N PRO A 614 -9.60 12.41 6.93
CA PRO A 614 -8.58 13.25 6.24
C PRO A 614 -7.21 12.64 5.90
N ILE A 615 -6.93 11.41 6.33
CA ILE A 615 -5.66 10.70 6.09
C ILE A 615 -5.85 9.28 5.53
N ILE A 616 -7.08 8.77 5.47
CA ILE A 616 -7.42 7.43 4.97
C ILE A 616 -8.33 7.62 3.76
N PRO A 617 -7.88 7.24 2.54
CA PRO A 617 -8.69 7.45 1.35
C PRO A 617 -10.03 6.72 1.41
N ASN A 618 -11.12 7.47 1.48
CA ASN A 618 -12.48 6.96 1.55
C ASN A 618 -13.42 7.83 0.69
N SER A 619 -13.24 7.73 -0.63
CA SER A 619 -14.06 8.43 -1.62
C SER A 619 -15.57 8.26 -1.45
N SER A 620 -16.05 7.18 -0.83
CA SER A 620 -17.48 6.98 -0.52
C SER A 620 -17.99 7.80 0.66
N GLN A 621 -17.13 8.24 1.58
CA GLN A 621 -17.47 9.04 2.77
C GLN A 621 -18.58 8.43 3.63
N LEU A 622 -18.64 7.10 3.72
CA LEU A 622 -19.59 6.41 4.60
C LEU A 622 -19.36 6.81 6.06
N ASP A 623 -20.46 7.02 6.78
CA ASP A 623 -20.54 7.44 8.20
C ASP A 623 -21.84 6.83 8.76
N SER A 624 -21.76 5.56 9.15
CA SER A 624 -22.92 4.71 9.44
C SER A 624 -23.70 5.17 10.67
N ASP A 625 -23.04 5.77 11.67
CA ASP A 625 -23.68 6.30 12.88
C ASP A 625 -23.89 7.82 12.88
N ASN A 626 -23.40 8.52 11.85
CA ASN A 626 -23.49 9.97 11.63
C ASN A 626 -22.83 10.80 12.74
N ASP A 627 -21.73 10.33 13.31
CA ASP A 627 -20.97 11.08 14.33
C ASP A 627 -19.95 12.07 13.73
N GLY A 628 -19.72 11.99 12.42
CA GLY A 628 -18.81 12.83 11.64
C GLY A 628 -17.40 12.27 11.47
N ILE A 629 -17.14 11.05 11.95
CA ILE A 629 -15.97 10.23 11.64
C ILE A 629 -16.40 9.20 10.59
N GLY A 630 -15.61 8.99 9.54
CA GLY A 630 -15.99 8.01 8.51
C GLY A 630 -15.64 6.58 8.90
N ASP A 631 -16.43 5.60 8.44
CA ASP A 631 -16.28 4.17 8.76
C ASP A 631 -14.84 3.65 8.51
N ASP A 632 -14.17 4.13 7.47
CA ASP A 632 -12.79 3.70 7.15
C ASP A 632 -11.73 4.15 8.19
N CYS A 633 -12.07 5.11 9.05
CA CYS A 633 -11.21 5.64 10.12
C CYS A 633 -11.87 5.63 11.51
N ASP A 634 -13.07 5.09 11.62
CA ASP A 634 -13.71 4.75 12.90
C ASP A 634 -13.25 3.37 13.40
N ASP A 635 -13.31 3.16 14.71
CA ASP A 635 -13.09 1.88 15.36
C ASP A 635 -14.42 1.25 15.87
N ASP A 636 -15.55 1.97 15.79
CA ASP A 636 -16.91 1.60 16.26
C ASP A 636 -18.00 2.22 15.34
N ASP A 637 -18.17 1.67 14.14
CA ASP A 637 -18.98 2.22 13.03
C ASP A 637 -20.48 2.45 13.36
N ASP A 638 -21.03 1.77 14.38
CA ASP A 638 -22.43 1.88 14.79
C ASP A 638 -22.64 2.47 16.21
N ASN A 639 -21.54 2.91 16.82
CA ASN A 639 -21.47 3.51 18.15
C ASN A 639 -22.19 2.71 19.25
N ASP A 640 -22.21 1.37 19.15
CA ASP A 640 -22.87 0.48 20.10
C ASP A 640 -21.98 0.12 21.32
N GLY A 641 -20.69 0.47 21.23
CA GLY A 641 -19.66 0.25 22.23
C GLY A 641 -18.89 -1.07 22.06
N VAL A 642 -19.09 -1.78 20.94
CA VAL A 642 -18.36 -2.97 20.52
C VAL A 642 -17.46 -2.63 19.33
N PRO A 643 -16.12 -2.72 19.47
CA PRO A 643 -15.23 -2.33 18.37
C PRO A 643 -15.28 -3.31 17.18
N ASP A 644 -15.18 -2.81 15.96
CA ASP A 644 -15.42 -3.58 14.72
C ASP A 644 -14.46 -4.77 14.59
N ASN A 645 -13.16 -4.46 14.54
CA ASN A 645 -12.15 -5.40 14.07
C ASN A 645 -11.40 -6.10 15.21
N HIS A 646 -11.46 -5.56 16.43
CA HIS A 646 -10.58 -5.94 17.52
C HIS A 646 -11.30 -6.06 18.87
N ALA A 647 -11.09 -7.19 19.53
CA ALA A 647 -11.59 -7.38 20.89
C ALA A 647 -10.80 -6.50 21.89
N ILE A 648 -11.41 -5.44 22.41
CA ILE A 648 -10.85 -4.58 23.46
C ILE A 648 -11.47 -4.96 24.80
N ASN A 649 -10.64 -5.31 25.79
CA ASN A 649 -11.08 -5.71 27.13
C ASN A 649 -12.10 -6.89 27.17
N GLY A 650 -12.13 -7.72 26.13
CA GLY A 650 -13.06 -8.86 26.02
C GLY A 650 -14.44 -8.51 25.45
N ILE A 651 -14.58 -7.31 24.87
CA ILE A 651 -15.73 -6.83 24.10
C ILE A 651 -15.27 -6.73 22.64
N GLY A 652 -16.02 -7.31 21.70
CA GLY A 652 -15.67 -7.42 20.28
C GLY A 652 -14.95 -8.73 19.89
N PRO A 653 -14.62 -8.93 18.60
CA PRO A 653 -14.99 -8.08 17.47
C PRO A 653 -16.50 -8.04 17.25
N ASP A 654 -16.99 -6.95 16.66
CA ASP A 654 -18.40 -6.79 16.34
C ASP A 654 -18.84 -7.78 15.25
N ASN A 655 -19.97 -8.44 15.49
CA ASN A 655 -20.62 -9.33 14.54
C ASN A 655 -21.70 -8.66 13.67
N CYS A 656 -22.04 -7.40 13.93
CA CYS A 656 -22.90 -6.55 13.09
C CYS A 656 -22.38 -5.10 13.00
N ARG A 657 -21.21 -4.92 12.39
CA ARG A 657 -20.46 -3.65 12.28
C ARG A 657 -21.30 -2.39 12.07
N LEU A 658 -22.34 -2.45 11.23
CA LEU A 658 -23.12 -1.27 10.82
C LEU A 658 -24.46 -1.15 11.56
N ILE A 659 -24.80 -2.10 12.43
CA ILE A 659 -26.13 -2.19 13.06
C ILE A 659 -26.01 -2.46 14.54
N SER A 660 -26.27 -1.40 15.31
CA SER A 660 -26.16 -1.38 16.77
C SER A 660 -26.77 -2.60 17.45
N ASN A 661 -25.91 -3.47 17.99
CA ASN A 661 -26.29 -4.69 18.68
C ASN A 661 -25.40 -5.02 19.90
N PRO A 662 -25.45 -4.23 21.00
CA PRO A 662 -24.49 -4.34 22.12
C PRO A 662 -24.44 -5.69 22.85
N ASN A 663 -25.40 -6.57 22.57
CA ASN A 663 -25.51 -7.91 23.12
C ASN A 663 -24.81 -9.00 22.28
N GLN A 664 -24.37 -8.67 21.06
CA GLN A 664 -23.62 -9.53 20.15
C GLN A 664 -24.28 -10.91 19.98
N LYS A 665 -25.61 -10.91 19.87
CA LYS A 665 -26.40 -12.14 19.83
C LYS A 665 -26.26 -12.82 18.46
N ASP A 666 -25.56 -13.95 18.45
CA ASP A 666 -25.43 -14.85 17.31
C ASP A 666 -25.90 -16.26 17.74
N SER A 667 -27.08 -16.66 17.23
CA SER A 667 -27.72 -17.94 17.58
C SER A 667 -27.12 -19.14 16.84
N ASN A 668 -26.50 -18.93 15.69
CA ASN A 668 -26.00 -20.00 14.81
C ASN A 668 -24.45 -20.14 14.86
N SER A 669 -23.76 -19.20 15.51
CA SER A 669 -22.31 -19.11 15.68
C SER A 669 -21.53 -19.06 14.36
N ASN A 670 -22.10 -18.44 13.32
CA ASN A 670 -21.45 -18.23 12.02
C ASN A 670 -20.52 -17.00 12.02
N GLY A 671 -20.55 -16.18 13.08
CA GLY A 671 -19.75 -14.96 13.20
C GLY A 671 -20.42 -13.68 12.67
N VAL A 672 -21.66 -13.78 12.21
CA VAL A 672 -22.54 -12.66 11.85
C VAL A 672 -23.67 -12.62 12.90
N GLY A 673 -24.03 -11.43 13.38
CA GLY A 673 -25.07 -11.31 14.40
C GLY A 673 -26.47 -11.55 13.83
N ASP A 674 -27.39 -12.05 14.68
CA ASP A 674 -28.77 -12.36 14.27
C ASP A 674 -29.52 -11.15 13.68
N VAL A 675 -29.10 -9.93 14.01
CA VAL A 675 -29.73 -8.67 13.62
C VAL A 675 -29.40 -8.30 12.17
N CYS A 676 -28.20 -8.62 11.71
CA CYS A 676 -27.64 -8.25 10.41
C CYS A 676 -27.45 -9.45 9.46
N GLU A 677 -28.05 -10.60 9.77
CA GLU A 677 -27.79 -11.89 9.11
C GLU A 677 -28.11 -11.92 7.60
N ASN A 678 -29.04 -11.10 7.11
CA ASN A 678 -29.45 -11.09 5.69
C ASN A 678 -29.41 -9.70 5.03
N ASP A 679 -29.07 -8.69 5.82
CA ASP A 679 -29.13 -7.26 5.48
C ASP A 679 -28.12 -6.60 6.43
N PHE A 680 -26.88 -6.46 5.95
CA PHE A 680 -25.74 -6.12 6.79
C PHE A 680 -25.64 -4.62 7.10
N ASP A 681 -26.17 -3.75 6.25
CA ASP A 681 -26.22 -2.29 6.41
C ASP A 681 -27.63 -1.74 6.70
N ASN A 682 -28.64 -2.61 6.75
CA ASN A 682 -30.01 -2.30 7.13
C ASN A 682 -30.68 -1.26 6.21
N ASP A 683 -30.40 -1.36 4.91
CA ASP A 683 -31.01 -0.55 3.86
C ASP A 683 -32.31 -1.16 3.28
N ALA A 684 -32.77 -2.28 3.85
CA ALA A 684 -33.92 -3.09 3.46
C ALA A 684 -33.74 -3.86 2.14
N VAL A 685 -32.53 -3.91 1.59
CA VAL A 685 -32.14 -4.72 0.45
C VAL A 685 -31.27 -5.86 0.95
N MET A 686 -31.61 -7.09 0.59
CA MET A 686 -30.86 -8.24 1.09
C MET A 686 -29.47 -8.30 0.45
N ASP A 687 -28.45 -8.66 1.23
CA ASP A 687 -27.04 -8.80 0.80
C ASP A 687 -26.83 -9.54 -0.54
N LEU A 688 -27.75 -10.47 -0.85
CA LEU A 688 -27.69 -11.28 -2.06
C LEU A 688 -27.96 -10.48 -3.35
N ILE A 689 -28.90 -9.55 -3.27
CA ILE A 689 -29.30 -8.70 -4.41
C ILE A 689 -28.68 -7.32 -4.31
N ASP A 690 -28.18 -6.96 -3.14
CA ASP A 690 -27.49 -5.71 -2.92
C ASP A 690 -26.11 -5.68 -3.60
N VAL A 691 -25.88 -4.57 -4.27
CA VAL A 691 -24.67 -4.21 -4.97
C VAL A 691 -23.56 -3.78 -4.01
N CYS A 692 -23.91 -3.19 -2.87
CA CYS A 692 -22.96 -2.77 -1.84
C CYS A 692 -23.45 -3.11 -0.42
N PRO A 693 -23.36 -4.40 0.02
CA PRO A 693 -23.83 -4.88 1.34
C PRO A 693 -23.13 -4.31 2.58
N GLU A 694 -22.36 -3.24 2.44
CA GLU A 694 -21.70 -2.55 3.53
C GLU A 694 -21.91 -1.03 3.37
N SER A 695 -22.97 -0.62 2.68
CA SER A 695 -23.25 0.77 2.33
C SER A 695 -24.76 0.98 2.20
N ALA A 696 -25.36 1.52 3.26
CA ALA A 696 -26.80 1.72 3.30
C ALA A 696 -27.33 2.74 2.27
N GLU A 697 -26.43 3.47 1.60
CA GLU A 697 -26.77 4.44 0.56
C GLU A 697 -26.87 3.82 -0.85
N VAL A 698 -26.25 2.65 -1.08
CA VAL A 698 -26.03 2.10 -2.43
C VAL A 698 -26.57 0.68 -2.57
N THR A 699 -27.87 0.60 -2.87
CA THR A 699 -28.61 -0.68 -2.98
C THR A 699 -28.45 -1.41 -4.33
N LEU A 700 -28.34 -0.65 -5.43
CA LEU A 700 -28.43 -1.18 -6.80
C LEU A 700 -27.69 -0.30 -7.80
N THR A 701 -27.34 -0.87 -8.96
CA THR A 701 -26.69 -0.11 -10.02
C THR A 701 -27.67 0.88 -10.65
N ASP A 702 -27.41 2.17 -10.45
CA ASP A 702 -28.23 3.26 -10.97
C ASP A 702 -27.35 4.40 -11.52
N PHE A 703 -27.56 4.76 -12.78
CA PHE A 703 -26.97 5.92 -13.46
C PHE A 703 -28.03 6.93 -13.94
N ARG A 704 -29.29 6.89 -13.46
CA ARG A 704 -30.33 7.87 -13.82
C ARG A 704 -29.94 9.28 -13.40
N ALA A 705 -29.37 9.41 -12.20
CA ALA A 705 -28.73 10.64 -11.75
C ALA A 705 -27.25 10.61 -12.18
N TYR A 706 -26.89 11.46 -13.14
CA TYR A 706 -25.52 11.59 -13.61
C TYR A 706 -25.13 13.04 -13.84
N GLN A 707 -23.84 13.30 -13.72
CA GLN A 707 -23.20 14.56 -14.08
C GLN A 707 -22.66 14.46 -15.51
N THR A 708 -23.11 15.36 -16.38
CA THR A 708 -22.48 15.57 -17.69
C THR A 708 -21.23 16.44 -17.53
N VAL A 709 -20.08 15.95 -18.02
CA VAL A 709 -18.81 16.68 -18.00
C VAL A 709 -18.32 16.87 -19.43
N ILE A 710 -18.18 18.13 -19.84
CA ILE A 710 -17.67 18.50 -21.16
C ILE A 710 -16.15 18.72 -21.05
N LEU A 711 -15.37 18.01 -21.87
CA LEU A 711 -13.90 18.03 -21.77
C LEU A 711 -13.25 19.02 -22.76
N ASP A 712 -14.01 19.62 -23.68
CA ASP A 712 -13.56 20.69 -24.57
C ASP A 712 -14.64 21.80 -24.75
N PRO A 713 -14.90 22.62 -23.73
CA PRO A 713 -15.96 23.64 -23.79
C PRO A 713 -15.69 24.77 -24.81
N GLU A 714 -14.44 24.96 -25.23
CA GLU A 714 -14.02 26.02 -26.16
C GLU A 714 -13.91 25.55 -27.63
N GLY A 715 -14.31 24.31 -27.95
CA GLY A 715 -14.14 23.68 -29.27
C GLY A 715 -14.91 24.33 -30.43
N ASP A 716 -14.40 24.16 -31.66
CA ASP A 716 -15.01 24.70 -32.90
C ASP A 716 -16.23 23.87 -33.40
N ALA A 717 -16.42 22.63 -32.92
CA ALA A 717 -17.51 21.75 -33.33
C ALA A 717 -18.78 21.97 -32.48
N GLN A 718 -18.63 22.20 -31.16
CA GLN A 718 -19.67 22.54 -30.18
C GLN A 718 -20.95 21.73 -30.34
N ILE A 719 -20.80 20.40 -30.33
CA ILE A 719 -21.91 19.45 -30.21
C ILE A 719 -21.70 18.67 -28.93
N ASP A 720 -22.53 18.95 -27.93
CA ASP A 720 -22.50 18.23 -26.66
C ASP A 720 -23.06 16.80 -26.83
N PRO A 721 -22.57 15.83 -26.04
CA PRO A 721 -23.14 14.49 -26.05
C PRO A 721 -24.58 14.50 -25.54
N ASN A 722 -25.46 13.82 -26.27
CA ASN A 722 -26.81 13.52 -25.82
C ASN A 722 -26.83 12.12 -25.20
N TRP A 723 -27.15 12.05 -23.91
CA TRP A 723 -27.20 10.81 -23.13
C TRP A 723 -28.66 10.43 -22.87
N VAL A 724 -29.01 9.19 -23.19
CA VAL A 724 -30.33 8.60 -22.91
C VAL A 724 -30.12 7.46 -21.94
N VAL A 725 -30.79 7.50 -20.78
CA VAL A 725 -30.68 6.47 -19.75
C VAL A 725 -31.90 5.57 -19.80
N LEU A 726 -31.67 4.27 -19.95
CA LEU A 726 -32.67 3.20 -20.05
C LEU A 726 -32.45 2.17 -18.93
N ASN A 727 -33.32 1.15 -18.85
CA ASN A 727 -33.22 0.06 -17.87
C ASN A 727 -33.01 0.56 -16.43
N GLN A 728 -33.73 1.62 -16.05
CA GLN A 728 -33.65 2.23 -14.71
C GLN A 728 -32.23 2.63 -14.28
N GLY A 729 -31.37 3.04 -15.22
CA GLY A 729 -29.99 3.44 -14.92
C GLY A 729 -28.95 2.37 -15.20
N MET A 730 -29.32 1.19 -15.67
CA MET A 730 -28.38 0.13 -16.04
C MET A 730 -28.02 0.12 -17.55
N GLU A 731 -28.57 1.06 -18.33
CA GLU A 731 -28.22 1.21 -19.73
C GLU A 731 -28.13 2.69 -20.10
N ILE A 732 -27.10 3.04 -20.87
CA ILE A 732 -26.88 4.40 -21.36
C ILE A 732 -26.65 4.32 -22.85
N VAL A 733 -27.32 5.18 -23.61
CA VAL A 733 -27.14 5.34 -25.05
C VAL A 733 -26.68 6.76 -25.34
N GLN A 734 -25.68 6.90 -26.21
CA GLN A 734 -25.22 8.20 -26.71
C GLN A 734 -25.49 8.27 -28.22
N THR A 735 -26.16 9.33 -28.66
CA THR A 735 -26.75 9.41 -30.01
C THR A 735 -26.03 10.34 -30.97
N MET A 736 -25.17 11.25 -30.48
CA MET A 736 -24.60 12.34 -31.26
C MET A 736 -23.13 12.13 -31.58
N ASN A 737 -22.67 12.54 -32.76
CA ASN A 737 -21.24 12.70 -32.98
C ASN A 737 -20.76 13.97 -32.25
N SER A 738 -20.28 13.80 -31.01
CA SER A 738 -20.08 14.89 -30.05
C SER A 738 -18.62 15.18 -29.74
N ASP A 739 -18.39 16.36 -29.16
CA ASP A 739 -17.16 16.70 -28.43
C ASP A 739 -16.91 15.68 -27.30
N PRO A 740 -15.65 15.56 -26.80
CA PRO A 740 -15.33 14.62 -25.74
C PRO A 740 -16.13 14.93 -24.48
N GLY A 741 -16.85 13.93 -23.99
CA GLY A 741 -17.72 14.10 -22.83
C GLY A 741 -17.84 12.85 -21.98
N LEU A 742 -18.28 13.07 -20.75
CA LEU A 742 -18.50 12.04 -19.75
C LEU A 742 -19.93 12.14 -19.23
N ALA A 743 -20.55 10.99 -19.00
CA ALA A 743 -21.69 10.87 -18.08
C ALA A 743 -21.21 10.12 -16.84
N VAL A 744 -21.16 10.82 -15.70
CA VAL A 744 -20.56 10.33 -14.45
C VAL A 744 -21.65 10.16 -13.40
N GLY A 745 -21.83 8.95 -12.87
CA GLY A 745 -22.75 8.73 -11.75
C GLY A 745 -22.31 9.52 -10.51
N TYR A 746 -23.23 9.79 -9.59
CA TYR A 746 -22.92 10.52 -8.35
C TYR A 746 -22.25 9.64 -7.30
N THR A 747 -22.58 8.35 -7.27
CA THR A 747 -22.01 7.39 -6.31
C THR A 747 -20.50 7.25 -6.48
N ALA A 748 -19.78 7.40 -5.37
CA ALA A 748 -18.33 7.25 -5.30
C ALA A 748 -17.96 5.94 -4.62
N PHE A 749 -16.82 5.36 -5.03
CA PHE A 749 -16.39 4.05 -4.58
C PHE A 749 -14.93 4.06 -4.16
N ASN A 750 -14.63 3.29 -3.13
CA ASN A 750 -13.27 2.92 -2.75
C ASN A 750 -12.82 1.75 -3.64
N GLY A 751 -13.10 0.50 -3.27
CA GLY A 751 -12.92 -0.67 -4.13
C GLY A 751 -14.17 -1.00 -4.94
N VAL A 752 -14.00 -1.20 -6.26
CA VAL A 752 -15.13 -1.47 -7.15
C VAL A 752 -14.81 -2.50 -8.22
N ASP A 753 -15.78 -3.38 -8.46
CA ASP A 753 -15.86 -4.20 -9.67
C ASP A 753 -16.93 -3.58 -10.57
N PHE A 754 -16.57 -3.19 -11.79
CA PHE A 754 -17.48 -2.53 -12.73
C PHE A 754 -17.46 -3.24 -14.08
N GLU A 755 -18.62 -3.67 -14.54
CA GLU A 755 -18.79 -4.36 -15.80
C GLU A 755 -19.98 -3.80 -16.58
N GLY A 756 -19.97 -4.07 -17.88
CA GLY A 756 -21.01 -3.64 -18.79
C GLY A 756 -20.73 -4.10 -20.20
N THR A 757 -21.73 -3.92 -21.06
CA THR A 757 -21.70 -4.32 -22.46
C THR A 757 -21.55 -3.10 -23.35
N PHE A 758 -20.49 -3.08 -24.14
CA PHE A 758 -20.15 -2.06 -25.11
C PHE A 758 -20.60 -2.49 -26.49
N HIS A 759 -21.38 -1.66 -27.16
CA HIS A 759 -21.85 -1.90 -28.51
C HIS A 759 -21.97 -0.59 -29.28
N VAL A 760 -21.51 -0.55 -30.53
CA VAL A 760 -21.70 0.60 -31.43
C VAL A 760 -22.71 0.21 -32.49
N ASN A 761 -23.94 0.76 -32.41
CA ASN A 761 -25.07 0.37 -33.26
C ASN A 761 -25.09 1.12 -34.60
N THR A 762 -23.92 1.41 -35.15
CA THR A 762 -23.79 2.03 -36.47
C THR A 762 -22.58 1.48 -37.21
N VAL A 763 -22.54 1.75 -38.51
CA VAL A 763 -21.39 1.54 -39.39
C VAL A 763 -20.74 2.87 -39.78
N THR A 764 -21.22 3.96 -39.20
CA THR A 764 -20.72 5.32 -39.39
C THR A 764 -19.75 5.67 -38.28
N ASP A 765 -18.72 6.41 -38.66
CA ASP A 765 -17.60 6.80 -37.80
C ASP A 765 -16.72 5.64 -37.32
N ASP A 766 -15.57 5.96 -36.74
CA ASP A 766 -14.56 4.98 -36.30
C ASP A 766 -13.79 5.39 -35.03
N ASP A 767 -14.44 6.25 -34.23
CA ASP A 767 -13.86 7.08 -33.18
C ASP A 767 -13.90 6.43 -31.78
N TYR A 768 -13.72 7.24 -30.73
CA TYR A 768 -13.47 6.75 -29.37
C TYR A 768 -14.75 6.59 -28.57
N ALA A 769 -14.83 5.45 -27.88
CA ALA A 769 -15.80 5.20 -26.84
C ALA A 769 -15.19 4.38 -25.71
N GLY A 770 -15.81 4.40 -24.54
CA GLY A 770 -15.37 3.61 -23.40
C GLY A 770 -16.01 4.04 -22.09
N PHE A 771 -15.29 3.88 -21.00
CA PHE A 771 -15.80 4.17 -19.66
C PHE A 771 -14.71 4.73 -18.75
N ILE A 772 -15.13 5.37 -17.67
CA ILE A 772 -14.26 5.96 -16.67
C ILE A 772 -14.47 5.33 -15.29
N PHE A 773 -13.46 5.46 -14.45
CA PHE A 773 -13.52 5.07 -13.05
C PHE A 773 -12.54 5.89 -12.22
N GLY A 774 -12.76 5.93 -10.91
CA GLY A 774 -11.97 6.77 -10.02
C GLY A 774 -12.03 8.25 -10.42
N TYR A 775 -13.21 8.70 -10.90
CA TYR A 775 -13.42 10.09 -11.25
C TYR A 775 -13.55 10.93 -9.98
N GLN A 776 -12.67 11.92 -9.84
CA GLN A 776 -12.68 12.88 -8.73
C GLN A 776 -13.14 14.24 -9.25
N ASP A 777 -12.49 14.70 -10.32
CA ASP A 777 -12.78 15.97 -10.99
C ASP A 777 -12.47 15.85 -12.49
N SER A 778 -12.83 16.86 -13.28
CA SER A 778 -12.66 16.87 -14.75
C SER A 778 -11.20 16.81 -15.23
N SER A 779 -10.24 16.89 -14.31
CA SER A 779 -8.80 16.78 -14.54
C SER A 779 -8.20 15.52 -13.91
N SER A 780 -8.97 14.74 -13.15
CA SER A 780 -8.50 13.62 -12.32
C SER A 780 -9.42 12.40 -12.45
N PHE A 781 -9.11 11.49 -13.35
CA PHE A 781 -9.88 10.25 -13.55
C PHE A 781 -9.11 9.20 -14.35
N TYR A 782 -9.45 7.92 -14.18
CA TYR A 782 -9.00 6.88 -15.09
C TYR A 782 -10.01 6.72 -16.23
N VAL A 783 -9.51 6.43 -17.42
CA VAL A 783 -10.34 6.19 -18.60
C VAL A 783 -9.85 4.96 -19.34
N VAL A 784 -10.80 4.07 -19.66
CA VAL A 784 -10.63 3.01 -20.64
C VAL A 784 -11.30 3.47 -21.90
N MET A 785 -10.54 3.58 -22.99
CA MET A 785 -11.04 4.05 -24.27
C MET A 785 -10.63 3.12 -25.39
N TRP A 786 -11.46 3.02 -26.42
CA TRP A 786 -11.24 2.12 -27.54
C TRP A 786 -11.62 2.81 -28.86
N LYS A 787 -10.70 2.81 -29.82
CA LYS A 787 -10.92 3.32 -31.18
C LYS A 787 -10.88 2.18 -32.20
N GLN A 788 -11.67 2.31 -33.28
CA GLN A 788 -11.74 1.32 -34.35
C GLN A 788 -10.55 1.39 -35.31
N THR A 789 -10.21 2.58 -35.83
CA THR A 789 -9.11 2.75 -36.79
C THR A 789 -8.02 3.71 -36.30
N GLU A 790 -6.93 3.83 -37.07
CA GLU A 790 -5.84 4.76 -36.76
C GLU A 790 -6.11 6.13 -37.41
N GLN A 791 -6.06 7.21 -36.63
CA GLN A 791 -6.35 8.56 -37.12
C GLN A 791 -5.55 9.64 -36.38
N THR A 792 -5.04 10.60 -37.15
CA THR A 792 -4.51 11.86 -36.59
C THR A 792 -5.68 12.81 -36.35
N TYR A 793 -5.76 13.39 -35.16
CA TYR A 793 -6.80 14.39 -34.87
C TYR A 793 -6.70 15.55 -35.86
N TRP A 794 -7.85 16.08 -36.30
CA TRP A 794 -7.87 17.14 -37.32
C TRP A 794 -7.29 18.45 -36.81
N GLN A 795 -7.41 18.73 -35.49
CA GLN A 795 -6.77 19.88 -34.88
C GLN A 795 -5.33 19.56 -34.46
N SER A 796 -4.37 20.29 -35.05
CA SER A 796 -2.94 20.14 -34.75
C SER A 796 -2.42 21.03 -33.62
N ILE A 797 -3.30 21.85 -33.05
CA ILE A 797 -3.07 22.76 -31.92
C ILE A 797 -3.79 22.16 -30.71
N PRO A 798 -3.19 22.16 -29.51
CA PRO A 798 -1.87 22.70 -29.16
C PRO A 798 -0.69 21.83 -29.61
N PHE A 799 -0.93 20.54 -29.91
CA PHE A 799 0.07 19.65 -30.50
C PHE A 799 -0.61 18.58 -31.37
N ARG A 800 0.17 17.98 -32.27
CA ARG A 800 -0.33 16.92 -33.14
C ARG A 800 -0.56 15.64 -32.35
N SER A 801 -1.82 15.22 -32.22
CA SER A 801 -2.22 13.98 -31.59
C SER A 801 -2.53 12.91 -32.63
N MET A 802 -2.12 11.67 -32.32
CA MET A 802 -2.28 10.50 -33.16
C MET A 802 -2.88 9.38 -32.33
N ALA A 803 -4.01 8.84 -32.79
CA ALA A 803 -4.72 7.74 -32.18
C ALA A 803 -4.43 6.45 -32.94
N GLU A 804 -4.07 5.41 -32.20
CA GLU A 804 -3.95 4.03 -32.69
C GLU A 804 -5.19 3.22 -32.24
N PRO A 805 -5.62 2.22 -33.01
CA PRO A 805 -6.71 1.35 -32.61
C PRO A 805 -6.32 0.47 -31.40
N GLY A 806 -7.32 -0.14 -30.78
CA GLY A 806 -7.11 -1.01 -29.62
C GLY A 806 -7.43 -0.35 -28.28
N LEU A 807 -7.70 -1.21 -27.30
CA LEU A 807 -8.12 -0.82 -25.97
C LEU A 807 -6.96 -0.13 -25.25
N GLN A 808 -7.20 1.05 -24.70
CA GLN A 808 -6.22 1.87 -24.00
C GLN A 808 -6.74 2.18 -22.59
N LEU A 809 -5.90 1.97 -21.58
CA LEU A 809 -6.13 2.39 -20.21
C LEU A 809 -5.22 3.59 -19.91
N LYS A 810 -5.80 4.74 -19.60
CA LYS A 810 -5.08 5.98 -19.30
C LYS A 810 -5.45 6.52 -17.92
N ALA A 811 -4.48 7.17 -17.29
CA ALA A 811 -4.69 8.01 -16.11
C ALA A 811 -4.64 9.48 -16.54
N VAL A 812 -5.71 10.22 -16.27
CA VAL A 812 -5.81 11.66 -16.52
C VAL A 812 -5.48 12.38 -15.22
N LYS A 813 -4.41 13.19 -15.25
CA LYS A 813 -4.07 14.11 -14.17
C LYS A 813 -3.61 15.42 -14.79
N SER A 814 -4.59 16.17 -15.28
CA SER A 814 -4.40 17.38 -16.07
C SER A 814 -4.02 18.58 -15.20
N ARG A 815 -3.06 19.37 -15.68
CA ARG A 815 -2.71 20.66 -15.09
C ARG A 815 -3.52 21.82 -15.68
N THR A 816 -4.05 21.65 -16.88
CA THR A 816 -4.79 22.68 -17.59
C THR A 816 -6.30 22.56 -17.38
N GLY A 817 -6.79 21.34 -17.12
CA GLY A 817 -8.21 21.03 -17.05
C GLY A 817 -8.85 20.86 -18.44
N PRO A 818 -10.19 20.84 -18.52
CA PRO A 818 -10.93 20.80 -19.78
C PRO A 818 -10.50 21.88 -20.77
N GLY A 819 -10.36 21.50 -22.05
CA GLY A 819 -9.94 22.36 -23.15
C GLY A 819 -9.00 21.66 -24.13
N GLU A 820 -8.42 22.45 -25.04
CA GLU A 820 -7.67 21.93 -26.20
C GLU A 820 -6.49 21.00 -25.84
N PHE A 821 -5.80 21.26 -24.73
CA PHE A 821 -4.64 20.46 -24.27
C PHE A 821 -5.08 19.07 -23.83
N LEU A 822 -6.04 18.99 -22.92
CA LEU A 822 -6.57 17.72 -22.42
C LEU A 822 -7.24 16.93 -23.56
N ARG A 823 -8.03 17.59 -24.41
CA ARG A 823 -8.64 16.97 -25.60
C ARG A 823 -7.61 16.29 -26.49
N ASN A 824 -6.56 17.00 -26.91
CA ASN A 824 -5.54 16.41 -27.78
C ASN A 824 -4.76 15.29 -27.07
N ALA A 825 -4.57 15.40 -25.75
CA ALA A 825 -3.93 14.38 -24.94
C ALA A 825 -4.78 13.10 -24.81
N LEU A 826 -6.09 13.24 -24.66
CA LEU A 826 -7.05 12.13 -24.65
C LEU A 826 -7.05 11.40 -25.99
N TRP A 827 -7.06 12.13 -27.10
CA TRP A 827 -6.99 11.53 -28.44
C TRP A 827 -5.67 10.78 -28.67
N HIS A 828 -4.56 11.34 -28.20
CA HIS A 828 -3.23 10.80 -28.47
C HIS A 828 -2.98 9.44 -27.78
N THR A 829 -2.54 8.45 -28.53
CA THR A 829 -2.03 7.19 -27.98
C THR A 829 -0.60 7.38 -27.46
N GLY A 830 -0.46 7.62 -26.16
CA GLY A 830 0.83 7.77 -25.49
C GLY A 830 0.73 8.68 -24.27
N ASP A 831 1.89 8.97 -23.68
CA ASP A 831 2.00 9.90 -22.58
C ASP A 831 2.03 11.35 -23.11
N THR A 832 1.27 12.24 -22.45
CA THR A 832 1.32 13.68 -22.64
C THR A 832 1.69 14.34 -21.31
N ASP A 833 2.88 14.94 -21.24
CA ASP A 833 3.45 15.49 -20.01
C ASP A 833 2.52 16.48 -19.31
N GLY A 834 2.09 16.14 -18.08
CA GLY A 834 1.23 16.99 -17.26
C GLY A 834 -0.26 16.95 -17.64
N GLU A 835 -0.67 16.05 -18.54
CA GLU A 835 -2.04 15.87 -18.98
C GLU A 835 -2.54 14.44 -18.76
N VAL A 836 -2.02 13.49 -19.54
CA VAL A 836 -2.51 12.11 -19.61
C VAL A 836 -1.34 11.14 -19.66
N LYS A 837 -1.44 10.01 -18.95
CA LYS A 837 -0.45 8.93 -18.93
C LYS A 837 -1.09 7.63 -19.40
N LEU A 838 -0.48 6.95 -20.37
CA LEU A 838 -0.92 5.66 -20.87
C LEU A 838 -0.39 4.56 -19.93
N LEU A 839 -1.29 3.89 -19.20
CA LEU A 839 -0.93 2.82 -18.27
C LEU A 839 -0.79 1.48 -18.96
N TRP A 840 -1.70 1.20 -19.89
CA TRP A 840 -1.72 -0.03 -20.66
C TRP A 840 -2.38 0.16 -22.01
N LYS A 841 -1.96 -0.63 -23.00
CA LYS A 841 -2.57 -0.70 -24.32
C LYS A 841 -2.58 -2.14 -24.80
N ASP A 842 -3.66 -2.54 -25.47
CA ASP A 842 -3.77 -3.86 -26.07
C ASP A 842 -2.64 -4.09 -27.10
N PRO A 843 -1.76 -5.08 -26.88
CA PRO A 843 -0.65 -5.36 -27.80
C PRO A 843 -1.11 -5.87 -29.17
N ARG A 844 -2.37 -6.31 -29.30
CA ARG A 844 -2.93 -6.77 -30.58
C ARG A 844 -3.26 -5.62 -31.52
N ASN A 845 -3.49 -4.42 -30.98
CA ASN A 845 -3.82 -3.21 -31.76
C ASN A 845 -5.08 -3.39 -32.63
N VAL A 846 -6.10 -4.07 -32.10
CA VAL A 846 -7.35 -4.38 -32.81
C VAL A 846 -8.45 -3.45 -32.31
N GLY A 847 -9.06 -2.69 -33.23
CA GLY A 847 -10.21 -1.85 -32.94
C GLY A 847 -11.51 -2.65 -32.77
N TRP A 848 -12.55 -1.99 -32.26
CA TRP A 848 -13.89 -2.57 -32.16
C TRP A 848 -14.51 -2.79 -33.55
N GLN A 849 -15.43 -3.75 -33.67
CA GLN A 849 -16.16 -4.02 -34.90
C GLN A 849 -17.57 -3.42 -34.83
N ASP A 850 -18.07 -2.97 -35.98
CA ASP A 850 -19.43 -2.42 -36.10
C ASP A 850 -20.47 -3.44 -35.64
N LYS A 851 -21.51 -2.97 -34.93
CA LYS A 851 -22.65 -3.80 -34.50
C LYS A 851 -22.23 -5.09 -33.80
N THR A 852 -21.15 -5.03 -33.04
CA THR A 852 -20.60 -6.16 -32.29
C THR A 852 -20.59 -5.81 -30.82
N SER A 853 -21.13 -6.71 -29.99
CA SER A 853 -21.16 -6.55 -28.55
C SER A 853 -19.91 -7.09 -27.87
N TYR A 854 -19.40 -6.31 -26.93
CA TYR A 854 -18.25 -6.66 -26.10
C TYR A 854 -18.59 -6.46 -24.63
N ARG A 855 -18.24 -7.41 -23.75
CA ARG A 855 -18.38 -7.19 -22.29
C ARG A 855 -17.05 -6.80 -21.68
N TRP A 856 -17.00 -5.68 -20.97
CA TRP A 856 -15.83 -5.32 -20.17
C TRP A 856 -16.03 -5.75 -18.71
N GLN A 857 -14.92 -6.00 -18.03
CA GLN A 857 -14.88 -6.21 -16.59
C GLN A 857 -13.68 -5.44 -16.03
N LEU A 858 -13.95 -4.43 -15.22
CA LEU A 858 -12.99 -3.66 -14.45
C LEU A 858 -12.95 -4.19 -13.01
N ILE A 859 -11.74 -4.34 -12.49
CA ILE A 859 -11.47 -4.59 -11.07
C ILE A 859 -10.52 -3.49 -10.61
N HIS A 860 -10.97 -2.65 -9.69
CA HIS A 860 -10.19 -1.55 -9.13
C HIS A 860 -10.10 -1.64 -7.61
N ARG A 861 -8.87 -1.62 -7.07
CA ARG A 861 -8.59 -1.58 -5.62
C ARG A 861 -7.61 -0.44 -5.32
N PRO A 862 -8.09 0.79 -5.05
CA PRO A 862 -7.23 1.96 -4.88
C PRO A 862 -6.30 1.88 -3.67
N GLN A 863 -6.68 1.16 -2.60
CA GLN A 863 -5.86 0.94 -1.40
C GLN A 863 -4.47 0.37 -1.71
N VAL A 864 -4.36 -0.40 -2.79
CA VAL A 864 -3.09 -0.95 -3.30
C VAL A 864 -2.75 -0.49 -4.73
N GLY A 865 -3.62 0.34 -5.33
CA GLY A 865 -3.53 0.79 -6.73
C GLY A 865 -3.74 -0.31 -7.76
N TYR A 866 -4.42 -1.41 -7.41
CA TYR A 866 -4.64 -2.53 -8.35
C TYR A 866 -5.70 -2.13 -9.37
N ILE A 867 -5.37 -2.27 -10.66
CA ILE A 867 -6.30 -2.11 -11.76
C ILE A 867 -6.17 -3.33 -12.67
N ARG A 868 -7.31 -3.91 -13.07
CA ARG A 868 -7.36 -4.92 -14.13
C ARG A 868 -8.60 -4.74 -14.98
N VAL A 869 -8.41 -4.77 -16.29
CA VAL A 869 -9.48 -4.68 -17.29
C VAL A 869 -9.43 -5.94 -18.15
N LYS A 870 -10.57 -6.62 -18.25
CA LYS A 870 -10.79 -7.73 -19.18
C LYS A 870 -11.86 -7.33 -20.18
N LEU A 871 -11.74 -7.85 -21.39
CA LEU A 871 -12.71 -7.63 -22.46
C LEU A 871 -13.05 -8.97 -23.12
N TYR A 872 -14.34 -9.19 -23.37
CA TYR A 872 -14.87 -10.39 -24.01
C TYR A 872 -15.62 -10.03 -25.29
N GLU A 873 -15.48 -10.86 -26.32
CA GLU A 873 -16.27 -10.82 -27.55
C GLU A 873 -17.07 -12.12 -27.61
N GLY A 874 -18.39 -12.03 -27.47
CA GLY A 874 -19.22 -13.21 -27.19
C GLY A 874 -18.73 -13.92 -25.92
N THR A 875 -18.35 -15.20 -26.05
CA THR A 875 -17.85 -16.02 -24.94
C THR A 875 -16.33 -15.99 -24.76
N GLU A 876 -15.58 -15.42 -25.72
CA GLU A 876 -14.12 -15.47 -25.72
C GLU A 876 -13.53 -14.21 -25.09
N MET A 877 -12.60 -14.38 -24.14
CA MET A 877 -11.81 -13.26 -23.61
C MET A 877 -10.80 -12.82 -24.67
N VAL A 878 -10.99 -11.61 -25.19
CA VAL A 878 -10.15 -11.04 -26.25
C VAL A 878 -9.00 -10.23 -25.68
N ALA A 879 -9.20 -9.46 -24.61
CA ALA A 879 -8.14 -8.66 -23.98
C ALA A 879 -8.09 -8.85 -22.46
N ASP A 880 -6.88 -8.80 -21.90
CA ASP A 880 -6.63 -8.77 -20.45
C ASP A 880 -5.43 -7.85 -20.20
N SER A 881 -5.64 -6.79 -19.43
CA SER A 881 -4.56 -5.88 -19.05
C SER A 881 -3.52 -6.54 -18.15
N ASN A 882 -3.85 -7.70 -17.55
CA ASN A 882 -3.20 -8.23 -16.36
C ASN A 882 -3.24 -7.20 -15.22
N VAL A 883 -2.39 -7.40 -14.21
CA VAL A 883 -2.26 -6.49 -13.08
C VAL A 883 -1.54 -5.22 -13.52
N VAL A 884 -2.27 -4.10 -13.53
CA VAL A 884 -1.75 -2.75 -13.64
C VAL A 884 -1.72 -2.15 -12.23
N ILE A 885 -0.65 -1.42 -11.90
CA ILE A 885 -0.52 -0.76 -10.60
C ILE A 885 -0.36 0.75 -10.82
N ASP A 886 -1.34 1.53 -10.38
CA ASP A 886 -1.31 2.99 -10.40
C ASP A 886 -2.11 3.53 -9.20
N THR A 887 -1.65 4.65 -8.62
CA THR A 887 -2.25 5.23 -7.40
C THR A 887 -2.55 6.72 -7.58
N SER A 888 -2.69 7.17 -8.83
CA SER A 888 -2.97 8.59 -9.14
C SER A 888 -4.33 9.06 -8.64
N MET A 889 -5.35 8.20 -8.68
CA MET A 889 -6.67 8.43 -8.09
C MET A 889 -6.96 7.29 -7.12
N ARG A 890 -7.33 7.60 -5.88
CA ARG A 890 -7.55 6.61 -4.82
C ARG A 890 -9.03 6.41 -4.52
N GLY A 891 -9.75 5.94 -5.53
CA GLY A 891 -11.21 5.83 -5.49
C GLY A 891 -11.85 6.95 -6.31
N GLY A 892 -13.18 7.01 -6.26
CA GLY A 892 -13.98 8.03 -6.94
C GLY A 892 -15.17 7.43 -7.68
N ARG A 893 -15.75 8.22 -8.58
CA ARG A 893 -17.00 7.91 -9.27
C ARG A 893 -16.79 7.12 -10.55
N LEU A 894 -17.86 6.48 -11.02
CA LEU A 894 -17.91 5.72 -12.27
C LEU A 894 -18.67 6.49 -13.36
N GLY A 895 -18.43 6.13 -14.62
CA GLY A 895 -19.16 6.75 -15.73
C GLY A 895 -18.79 6.18 -17.09
N VAL A 896 -19.42 6.72 -18.13
CA VAL A 896 -19.16 6.37 -19.54
C VAL A 896 -18.48 7.55 -20.27
N PHE A 897 -17.77 7.24 -21.35
CA PHE A 897 -16.97 8.21 -22.11
C PHE A 897 -17.18 8.05 -23.62
N CYS A 898 -17.43 9.16 -24.30
CA CYS A 898 -17.43 9.24 -25.76
C CYS A 898 -16.52 10.37 -26.23
N PHE A 899 -15.97 10.22 -27.43
CA PHE A 899 -15.28 11.29 -28.13
C PHE A 899 -15.42 11.05 -29.64
N SER A 900 -16.25 11.87 -30.28
CA SER A 900 -16.46 11.92 -31.74
C SER A 900 -17.09 10.65 -32.32
N GLN A 901 -17.84 9.88 -31.51
CA GLN A 901 -18.51 8.65 -31.94
C GLN A 901 -19.98 8.70 -31.53
N GLU A 902 -20.87 8.39 -32.48
CA GLU A 902 -22.33 8.36 -32.30
C GLU A 902 -22.87 6.92 -32.13
N ASN A 903 -24.10 6.80 -31.65
CA ASN A 903 -24.86 5.55 -31.49
C ASN A 903 -24.13 4.48 -30.67
N ILE A 904 -23.55 4.89 -29.55
CA ILE A 904 -22.89 4.01 -28.60
C ILE A 904 -23.91 3.55 -27.56
N ILE A 905 -23.90 2.27 -27.25
CA ILE A 905 -24.71 1.64 -26.21
C ILE A 905 -23.78 1.06 -25.16
N TRP A 906 -23.96 1.50 -23.92
CA TRP A 906 -23.43 0.87 -22.72
C TRP A 906 -24.60 0.19 -22.01
N SER A 907 -24.77 -1.10 -22.28
CA SER A 907 -25.89 -1.91 -21.81
C SER A 907 -25.51 -2.78 -20.62
N ASN A 908 -26.50 -3.22 -19.83
CA ASN A 908 -26.32 -4.16 -18.73
C ASN A 908 -25.16 -3.76 -17.79
N LEU A 909 -25.11 -2.47 -17.46
CA LEU A 909 -24.16 -1.88 -16.55
C LEU A 909 -24.36 -2.46 -15.15
N ARG A 910 -23.26 -2.85 -14.52
CA ARG A 910 -23.25 -3.37 -13.17
C ARG A 910 -21.98 -2.97 -12.45
N TYR A 911 -22.11 -2.30 -11.31
CA TYR A 911 -21.02 -2.16 -10.36
C TYR A 911 -21.26 -3.02 -9.12
N ARG A 912 -20.21 -3.24 -8.32
CA ARG A 912 -20.26 -3.89 -7.00
C ARG A 912 -19.17 -3.34 -6.10
N CYS A 913 -19.52 -2.96 -4.87
CA CYS A 913 -18.53 -2.62 -3.87
C CYS A 913 -17.71 -3.86 -3.51
N ASN A 914 -16.39 -3.77 -3.61
CA ASN A 914 -15.51 -4.88 -3.32
C ASN A 914 -14.10 -4.38 -2.98
N ASP A 915 -13.75 -4.46 -1.69
CA ASP A 915 -12.42 -4.09 -1.20
C ASP A 915 -11.46 -5.27 -1.06
N THR A 916 -11.92 -6.49 -1.34
CA THR A 916 -11.06 -7.67 -1.26
C THR A 916 -10.01 -7.64 -2.38
N VAL A 917 -8.74 -7.57 -2.00
CA VAL A 917 -7.61 -7.53 -2.95
C VAL A 917 -7.45 -8.90 -3.64
N PRO A 918 -7.43 -8.97 -4.98
CA PRO A 918 -7.28 -10.22 -5.73
C PRO A 918 -5.99 -11.00 -5.41
N GLU A 919 -6.06 -12.34 -5.41
CA GLU A 919 -4.92 -13.21 -5.07
C GLU A 919 -3.71 -13.05 -6.01
N ASP A 920 -3.96 -12.71 -7.27
CA ASP A 920 -2.92 -12.53 -8.28
C ASP A 920 -2.03 -11.30 -8.02
N PHE A 921 -2.50 -10.33 -7.23
CA PHE A 921 -1.69 -9.20 -6.75
C PHE A 921 -0.45 -9.67 -5.99
N SER A 922 -0.62 -10.59 -5.04
CA SER A 922 0.48 -11.14 -4.25
C SER A 922 1.50 -11.89 -5.12
N THR A 923 1.01 -12.58 -6.16
CA THR A 923 1.85 -13.30 -7.12
C THR A 923 2.63 -12.33 -8.01
N HIS A 924 1.97 -11.32 -8.56
CA HIS A 924 2.58 -10.27 -9.37
C HIS A 924 3.65 -9.50 -8.59
N ARG A 925 3.33 -9.08 -7.35
CA ARG A 925 4.28 -8.41 -6.46
C ARG A 925 5.54 -9.24 -6.21
N LYS A 926 5.41 -10.56 -6.02
CA LYS A 926 6.55 -11.48 -5.89
C LYS A 926 7.37 -11.55 -7.19
N GLN A 927 6.73 -11.61 -8.36
CA GLN A 927 7.42 -11.66 -9.65
C GLN A 927 8.21 -10.38 -9.95
N VAL A 928 7.64 -9.21 -9.67
CA VAL A 928 8.33 -7.91 -9.82
C VAL A 928 9.52 -7.80 -8.87
N LEU A 929 9.34 -8.20 -7.59
CA LEU A 929 10.44 -8.24 -6.61
C LEU A 929 11.56 -9.22 -6.98
N MET A 930 11.25 -10.30 -7.72
CA MET A 930 12.25 -11.23 -8.24
C MET A 930 13.01 -10.64 -9.45
N HIS A 931 12.33 -9.92 -10.34
CA HIS A 931 12.99 -9.27 -11.50
C HIS A 931 13.91 -8.11 -11.08
N ILE A 932 13.63 -7.43 -9.96
CA ILE A 932 14.51 -6.38 -9.40
C ILE A 932 15.79 -6.97 -8.77
N LYS A 933 15.81 -8.28 -8.46
CA LYS A 933 16.95 -8.98 -7.84
C LYS A 933 17.93 -9.62 -8.84
N VAL A 934 17.69 -9.52 -10.16
CA VAL A 934 18.55 -10.11 -11.22
C VAL A 934 19.48 -9.07 -11.84
#